data_AF-A0A0D2HLX4-F1
#
_entry.id   AF-A0A0D2HLX4-F1
#
_cell.length_a   1.000
_cell.length_b   1.000
_cell.length_c   1.000
_cell.angle_alpha   90.00
_cell.angle_beta   90.00
_cell.angle_gamma   90.00
#
_symmetry.space_group_name_H-M   'P 1'
#
loop_
_entity.id
_entity.type
_entity.pdbx_description
1 polymer ?
#
loop_
_entity_poly.entity_id
_entity_poly.type
_entity_poly.pdbx_seq_one_letter_code
_entity_poly.pdbx_strand_id
1 'polypeptide(L)'
;MPVKTPRERADFEIALICALPLEAECVQELFDKFWEDEGKNFRKAPGDPSVYTTGVIGQHNVVLAYMPGIGTTPAAAVAGSLRVSFPNIKLALVVGICGGMPYGTGTDQEEIMLGDVIISQALLQYDFGRRRPRGFEKEDIRDTLARPSPEIRAIQAKLRTSRYKQRMQNNMITFLQDIQRKRPEIRYRGQENDILYHSSYIHRHPPGTCDGCKRDGEICELALKTECEDLGCDSIMRVKRSRSMGGSTTQPVVHFGIMASGNTVMASGQHRDLMAQADGIIGFEMEGAGVWDYFPSIVIKGVCDYTDSHKRKGWQRYAAATAAACAKAFLVQWSEDEVPICSEPVRPAPFDHISEFIGRTEELKHLQQAIFDPEGRRIVSLLDAGVDWPSSLSVKSSQSTPIAQSSKSKSTGIFLNASGRLEMPEEQCRATTLLPKLTYLPLAIVQAPSYIPTTQETVSAYLELMDKSEDKVSKLLSEDCGDYSRYSAETSPRLEAELSLLEAMYPGNITFDSRSRDLLFTPSDSQRSALLLRLPDQYPEKGVPEVISACDNSRNDIRDRIRRAIDGLGAEGIGGEVLDQVVSIFEDEISGTASDLTACSVGGSKGKEQQAARDQSAGSLPRSRTVIIWLHHLLATSKRKLAVNPTASSPALSPSSAVSGITKPGYPGIMVFSGPSDLVDSHLRELKALNWQAFQVRYDSDENAGQEEQERDEWIFSHEKGKIIEVESMAEVVKDIVKEGNKQLFLEAVGVK
;
A
#
# COMPACT_ATOMS: atom_id res chain seq x y z
N MET A 1 -32.82 -3.77 -6.14
CA MET A 1 -32.51 -4.42 -7.43
C MET A 1 -32.08 -5.86 -7.15
N PRO A 2 -32.32 -6.83 -8.04
CA PRO A 2 -31.79 -8.18 -7.85
C PRO A 2 -30.26 -8.15 -7.86
N VAL A 3 -29.63 -8.78 -6.87
CA VAL A 3 -28.16 -8.86 -6.78
C VAL A 3 -27.63 -9.63 -7.98
N LYS A 4 -26.68 -9.04 -8.69
CA LYS A 4 -26.05 -9.67 -9.85
C LYS A 4 -25.36 -10.95 -9.37
N THR A 5 -25.75 -12.06 -9.98
CA THR A 5 -25.17 -13.35 -9.67
C THR A 5 -23.67 -13.35 -10.03
N PRO A 6 -22.78 -13.72 -9.09
CA PRO A 6 -21.35 -13.77 -9.34
C PRO A 6 -21.04 -14.86 -10.37
N ARG A 7 -20.12 -14.55 -11.28
CA ARG A 7 -19.56 -15.44 -12.30
C ARG A 7 -18.24 -16.02 -11.82
N GLU A 8 -17.46 -15.23 -11.08
CA GLU A 8 -16.15 -15.61 -10.58
C GLU A 8 -15.86 -15.06 -9.18
N ARG A 9 -14.71 -15.46 -8.60
CA ARG A 9 -14.30 -15.05 -7.25
C ARG A 9 -14.02 -13.55 -7.15
N ALA A 10 -13.72 -12.90 -8.27
CA ALA A 10 -13.47 -11.47 -8.36
C ALA A 10 -14.77 -10.63 -8.27
N ASP A 11 -15.94 -11.25 -8.34
CA ASP A 11 -17.25 -10.58 -8.17
C ASP A 11 -17.67 -10.46 -6.69
N PHE A 12 -16.82 -10.90 -5.76
CA PHE A 12 -17.01 -10.72 -4.32
C PHE A 12 -16.16 -9.56 -3.83
N GLU A 13 -16.83 -8.56 -3.26
CA GLU A 13 -16.19 -7.31 -2.84
C GLU A 13 -16.26 -7.13 -1.31
N ILE A 14 -17.08 -7.95 -0.64
CA ILE A 14 -17.28 -7.91 0.81
C ILE A 14 -16.85 -9.24 1.43
N ALA A 15 -15.93 -9.17 2.39
CA ALA A 15 -15.55 -10.29 3.24
C ALA A 15 -16.15 -10.13 4.64
N LEU A 16 -16.64 -11.23 5.22
CA LEU A 16 -17.03 -11.35 6.61
C LEU A 16 -16.08 -12.34 7.27
N ILE A 17 -15.48 -11.98 8.41
CA ILE A 17 -14.52 -12.82 9.12
C ILE A 17 -15.03 -13.02 10.55
N CYS A 18 -15.25 -14.28 10.93
CA CYS A 18 -15.70 -14.68 12.27
C CYS A 18 -14.66 -15.57 12.94
N ALA A 19 -14.39 -15.32 14.22
CA ALA A 19 -13.38 -16.03 15.00
C ALA A 19 -13.93 -17.36 15.57
N LEU A 20 -15.21 -17.35 15.95
CA LEU A 20 -15.89 -18.46 16.61
C LEU A 20 -17.05 -19.01 15.77
N PRO A 21 -17.33 -20.32 15.84
CA PRO A 21 -18.48 -20.91 15.15
C PRO A 21 -19.81 -20.24 15.51
N LEU A 22 -20.02 -19.88 16.78
CA LEU A 22 -21.24 -19.20 17.23
C LEU A 22 -21.47 -17.83 16.55
N GLU A 23 -20.38 -17.15 16.19
CA GLU A 23 -20.44 -15.84 15.50
C GLU A 23 -20.80 -16.05 14.03
N ALA A 24 -20.15 -17.02 13.38
CA ALA A 24 -20.43 -17.40 12.01
C ALA A 24 -21.87 -17.90 11.84
N GLU A 25 -22.39 -18.72 12.77
CA GLU A 25 -23.78 -19.17 12.79
C GLU A 25 -24.75 -17.98 12.76
N CYS A 26 -24.54 -16.98 13.61
CA CYS A 26 -25.40 -15.79 13.65
C CYS A 26 -25.36 -14.99 12.33
N VAL A 27 -24.20 -14.92 11.68
CA VAL A 27 -24.05 -14.28 10.37
C VAL A 27 -24.76 -15.08 9.28
N GLN A 28 -24.64 -16.42 9.29
CA GLN A 28 -25.31 -17.31 8.33
C GLN A 28 -26.83 -17.20 8.42
N GLU A 29 -27.41 -17.04 9.62
CA GLU A 29 -28.86 -16.83 9.78
C GLU A 29 -29.36 -15.56 9.08
N LEU A 30 -28.47 -14.65 8.70
CA LEU A 30 -28.78 -13.40 8.02
C LEU A 30 -28.44 -13.40 6.53
N PHE A 31 -27.92 -14.50 5.99
CA PHE A 31 -27.80 -14.66 4.53
C PHE A 31 -29.19 -14.66 3.91
N ASP A 32 -29.36 -13.85 2.87
CA ASP A 32 -30.58 -13.85 2.06
C ASP A 32 -30.57 -15.01 1.07
N LYS A 33 -29.37 -15.47 0.69
CA LYS A 33 -29.14 -16.57 -0.24
C LYS A 33 -27.75 -17.16 -0.04
N PHE A 34 -27.62 -18.48 -0.14
CA PHE A 34 -26.33 -19.17 -0.26
C PHE A 34 -26.10 -19.55 -1.72
N TRP A 35 -24.88 -19.38 -2.22
CA TRP A 35 -24.55 -19.76 -3.60
C TRP A 35 -24.37 -21.27 -3.76
N GLU A 36 -23.96 -21.96 -2.69
CA GLU A 36 -23.80 -23.41 -2.67
C GLU A 36 -25.13 -24.15 -2.89
N ASP A 37 -26.23 -23.65 -2.30
CA ASP A 37 -27.58 -24.20 -2.47
C ASP A 37 -28.09 -24.11 -3.93
N GLU A 38 -27.47 -23.25 -4.73
CA GLU A 38 -27.79 -23.05 -6.15
C GLU A 38 -26.83 -23.83 -7.07
N GLY A 39 -26.01 -24.71 -6.49
CA GLY A 39 -24.99 -25.47 -7.21
C GLY A 39 -23.79 -24.63 -7.66
N LYS A 40 -23.64 -23.40 -7.15
CA LYS A 40 -22.50 -22.52 -7.46
C LYS A 40 -21.43 -22.65 -6.39
N ASN A 41 -20.36 -23.37 -6.71
CA ASN A 41 -19.23 -23.51 -5.82
C ASN A 41 -18.03 -22.70 -6.36
N PHE A 42 -17.76 -21.58 -5.70
CA PHE A 42 -16.58 -20.75 -5.96
C PHE A 42 -15.40 -21.38 -5.20
N ARG A 43 -14.67 -22.29 -5.87
CA ARG A 43 -13.47 -22.92 -5.31
C ARG A 43 -12.47 -21.88 -4.81
N LYS A 44 -11.64 -22.22 -3.84
CA LYS A 44 -10.53 -21.36 -3.38
C LYS A 44 -9.28 -21.49 -4.27
N ALA A 45 -8.35 -20.54 -4.15
CA ALA A 45 -7.08 -20.60 -4.84
C ALA A 45 -6.24 -21.82 -4.39
N PRO A 46 -5.40 -22.40 -5.27
CA PRO A 46 -4.50 -23.49 -4.88
C PRO A 46 -3.61 -23.09 -3.70
N GLY A 47 -3.49 -23.97 -2.71
CA GLY A 47 -2.65 -23.73 -1.52
C GLY A 47 -3.32 -22.91 -0.41
N ASP A 48 -4.50 -22.34 -0.64
CA ASP A 48 -5.28 -21.71 0.42
C ASP A 48 -5.80 -22.78 1.40
N PRO A 49 -5.46 -22.74 2.71
CA PRO A 49 -5.93 -23.71 3.70
C PRO A 49 -7.31 -23.37 4.28
N SER A 50 -7.81 -22.15 4.09
CA SER A 50 -9.01 -21.62 4.72
C SER A 50 -10.30 -22.22 4.16
N VAL A 51 -11.40 -22.01 4.88
CA VAL A 51 -12.76 -22.46 4.53
C VAL A 51 -13.65 -21.24 4.41
N TYR A 52 -14.52 -21.25 3.39
CA TYR A 52 -15.41 -20.15 3.09
C TYR A 52 -16.82 -20.64 2.82
N THR A 53 -17.79 -19.75 3.09
CA THR A 53 -19.16 -19.87 2.58
C THR A 53 -19.47 -18.61 1.78
N THR A 54 -20.09 -18.77 0.62
CA THR A 54 -20.42 -17.66 -0.27
C THR A 54 -21.93 -17.47 -0.37
N GLY A 55 -22.36 -16.22 -0.43
CA GLY A 55 -23.78 -15.92 -0.51
C GLY A 55 -24.07 -14.45 -0.73
N VAL A 56 -25.29 -14.05 -0.36
CA VAL A 56 -25.80 -12.70 -0.51
C VAL A 56 -26.29 -12.18 0.82
N ILE A 57 -25.87 -10.96 1.16
CA ILE A 57 -26.47 -10.15 2.24
C ILE A 57 -26.85 -8.78 1.68
N GLY A 58 -28.13 -8.46 1.74
CA GLY A 58 -28.69 -7.25 1.17
C GLY A 58 -28.46 -7.19 -0.33
N GLN A 59 -27.67 -6.20 -0.76
CA GLN A 59 -27.32 -6.00 -2.17
C GLN A 59 -25.94 -6.54 -2.56
N HIS A 60 -25.26 -7.24 -1.64
CA HIS A 60 -23.84 -7.57 -1.78
C HIS A 60 -23.60 -9.07 -1.92
N ASN A 61 -22.72 -9.44 -2.85
CA ASN A 61 -22.10 -10.76 -2.85
C ASN A 61 -21.04 -10.79 -1.74
N VAL A 62 -21.22 -11.68 -0.77
CA VAL A 62 -20.36 -11.77 0.41
C VAL A 62 -19.65 -13.12 0.47
N VAL A 63 -18.41 -13.09 0.96
CA VAL A 63 -17.67 -14.28 1.37
C VAL A 63 -17.51 -14.28 2.89
N LEU A 64 -18.03 -15.31 3.55
CA LEU A 64 -17.83 -15.57 4.97
C LEU A 64 -16.64 -16.52 5.15
N ALA A 65 -15.63 -16.08 5.89
CA ALA A 65 -14.46 -16.88 6.24
C ALA A 65 -14.51 -17.33 7.71
N TYR A 66 -14.12 -18.59 7.92
CA TYR A 66 -14.07 -19.21 9.24
C TYR A 66 -12.62 -19.24 9.73
N MET A 67 -12.38 -18.69 10.92
CA MET A 67 -11.06 -18.79 11.53
C MET A 67 -10.87 -20.14 12.26
N PRO A 68 -9.66 -20.72 12.21
CA PRO A 68 -9.36 -21.97 12.93
C PRO A 68 -9.20 -21.78 14.45
N GLY A 69 -9.15 -20.53 14.92
CA GLY A 69 -9.02 -20.15 16.32
C GLY A 69 -8.94 -18.64 16.48
N ILE A 70 -9.07 -18.17 17.72
CA ILE A 70 -9.01 -16.74 18.09
C ILE A 70 -7.61 -16.15 17.96
N GLY A 71 -7.53 -14.82 17.89
CA GLY A 71 -6.26 -14.09 17.88
C GLY A 71 -5.86 -13.51 16.53
N THR A 72 -4.88 -12.62 16.58
CA THR A 72 -4.40 -11.84 15.43
C THR A 72 -3.65 -12.69 14.41
N THR A 73 -2.92 -13.72 14.83
CA THR A 73 -2.16 -14.60 13.92
C THR A 73 -3.08 -15.45 13.04
N PRO A 74 -4.07 -16.19 13.59
CA PRO A 74 -5.07 -16.86 12.74
C PRO A 74 -5.86 -15.89 11.86
N ALA A 75 -6.22 -14.71 12.37
CA ALA A 75 -6.93 -13.69 11.60
C ALA A 75 -6.12 -13.24 10.37
N ALA A 76 -4.83 -12.95 10.55
CA ALA A 76 -3.92 -12.58 9.47
C ALA A 76 -3.75 -13.69 8.43
N ALA A 77 -3.63 -14.94 8.87
CA ALA A 77 -3.51 -16.09 7.97
C ALA A 77 -4.76 -16.26 7.08
N VAL A 78 -5.95 -16.12 7.67
CA VAL A 78 -7.22 -16.17 6.94
C VAL A 78 -7.35 -14.96 6.01
N ALA A 79 -7.01 -13.75 6.47
CA ALA A 79 -7.07 -12.55 5.64
C ALA A 79 -6.13 -12.60 4.43
N GLY A 80 -4.90 -13.08 4.63
CA GLY A 80 -3.95 -13.31 3.53
C GLY A 80 -4.47 -14.35 2.52
N SER A 81 -5.06 -15.42 3.02
CA SER A 81 -5.68 -16.45 2.18
C SER A 81 -6.87 -15.91 1.38
N LEU A 82 -7.75 -15.16 2.05
CA LEU A 82 -8.88 -14.46 1.44
C LEU A 82 -8.42 -13.57 0.30
N ARG A 83 -7.31 -12.84 0.45
CA ARG A 83 -6.81 -11.91 -0.55
C ARG A 83 -6.37 -12.61 -1.84
N VAL A 84 -5.87 -13.83 -1.73
CA VAL A 84 -5.49 -14.66 -2.88
C VAL A 84 -6.72 -15.33 -3.50
N SER A 85 -7.65 -15.79 -2.67
CA SER A 85 -8.86 -16.49 -3.11
C SER A 85 -9.98 -15.58 -3.60
N PHE A 86 -10.02 -14.32 -3.20
CA PHE A 86 -11.03 -13.34 -3.58
C PHE A 86 -10.30 -12.00 -3.80
N PRO A 87 -9.80 -11.74 -5.02
CA PRO A 87 -8.82 -10.67 -5.25
C PRO A 87 -9.40 -9.25 -5.16
N ASN A 88 -10.72 -9.10 -5.25
CA ASN A 88 -11.39 -7.79 -5.34
C ASN A 88 -12.14 -7.40 -4.07
N ILE A 89 -11.79 -7.97 -2.91
CA ILE A 89 -12.38 -7.53 -1.63
C ILE A 89 -12.02 -6.05 -1.37
N LYS A 90 -13.04 -5.20 -1.32
CA LYS A 90 -12.94 -3.77 -1.01
C LYS A 90 -13.18 -3.47 0.47
N LEU A 91 -13.98 -4.31 1.14
CA LEU A 91 -14.29 -4.17 2.55
C LEU A 91 -14.29 -5.53 3.26
N ALA A 92 -13.58 -5.63 4.38
CA ALA A 92 -13.67 -6.74 5.30
C ALA A 92 -14.36 -6.33 6.61
N LEU A 93 -15.41 -7.04 7.01
CA LEU A 93 -16.05 -6.89 8.32
C LEU A 93 -15.57 -8.01 9.24
N VAL A 94 -14.93 -7.65 10.35
CA VAL A 94 -14.59 -8.59 11.42
C VAL A 94 -15.76 -8.59 12.40
N VAL A 95 -16.58 -9.63 12.34
CA VAL A 95 -17.85 -9.72 13.06
C VAL A 95 -17.72 -10.73 14.19
N GLY A 96 -18.14 -10.35 15.40
CA GLY A 96 -18.03 -11.26 16.53
C GLY A 96 -18.40 -10.66 17.87
N ILE A 97 -17.82 -11.20 18.94
CA ILE A 97 -17.98 -10.69 20.30
C ILE A 97 -16.74 -9.96 20.79
N CYS A 98 -16.92 -9.08 21.76
CA CYS A 98 -15.87 -8.35 22.44
C CYS A 98 -16.25 -8.14 23.89
N GLY A 99 -15.28 -7.72 24.69
CA GLY A 99 -15.57 -7.12 25.98
C GLY A 99 -15.67 -5.59 25.86
N GLY A 100 -16.61 -4.99 26.58
CA GLY A 100 -16.96 -3.57 26.46
C GLY A 100 -16.52 -2.74 27.65
N MET A 101 -16.30 -1.44 27.42
CA MET A 101 -16.03 -0.48 28.49
C MET A 101 -17.34 0.06 29.05
N PRO A 102 -17.67 -0.19 30.33
CA PRO A 102 -18.97 0.17 30.88
C PRO A 102 -19.25 1.68 30.90
N TYR A 103 -18.21 2.52 30.98
CA TYR A 103 -18.29 3.98 30.97
C TYR A 103 -17.26 4.55 29.99
N GLY A 104 -17.72 5.41 29.08
CA GLY A 104 -16.81 6.16 28.21
C GLY A 104 -15.95 7.16 28.99
N THR A 105 -14.82 7.55 28.44
CA THR A 105 -13.85 8.44 29.11
C THR A 105 -14.21 9.93 29.07
N GLY A 106 -15.49 10.25 28.93
CA GLY A 106 -16.02 11.61 28.90
C GLY A 106 -17.45 11.70 29.46
N THR A 107 -17.85 12.90 29.87
CA THR A 107 -19.16 13.18 30.49
C THR A 107 -20.37 12.96 29.58
N ASP A 108 -20.14 12.85 28.26
CA ASP A 108 -21.19 12.79 27.22
C ASP A 108 -21.30 11.41 26.53
N GLN A 109 -20.56 10.39 26.98
CA GLN A 109 -20.66 9.05 26.38
C GLN A 109 -21.74 8.19 27.06
N GLU A 110 -22.64 7.64 26.24
CA GLU A 110 -23.67 6.71 26.67
C GLU A 110 -23.05 5.45 27.31
N GLU A 111 -23.61 5.01 28.43
CA GLU A 111 -23.22 3.79 29.14
C GLU A 111 -23.32 2.57 28.22
N ILE A 112 -22.25 1.77 28.06
CA ILE A 112 -22.24 0.57 27.19
C ILE A 112 -22.68 -0.65 28.00
N MET A 113 -23.73 -1.36 27.56
CA MET A 113 -24.31 -2.53 28.23
C MET A 113 -24.00 -3.85 27.52
N LEU A 114 -24.16 -4.98 28.22
CA LEU A 114 -24.05 -6.30 27.59
C LEU A 114 -25.14 -6.46 26.50
N GLY A 115 -24.71 -6.93 25.33
CA GLY A 115 -25.54 -7.00 24.12
C GLY A 115 -25.56 -5.74 23.27
N ASP A 116 -25.01 -4.61 23.73
CA ASP A 116 -24.73 -3.48 22.83
C ASP A 116 -23.67 -3.85 21.79
N VAL A 117 -23.56 -3.07 20.72
CA VAL A 117 -22.62 -3.31 19.62
C VAL A 117 -21.65 -2.14 19.51
N ILE A 118 -20.37 -2.45 19.29
CA ILE A 118 -19.32 -1.47 19.03
C ILE A 118 -18.86 -1.61 17.58
N ILE A 119 -18.84 -0.49 16.85
CA ILE A 119 -18.24 -0.35 15.52
C ILE A 119 -16.93 0.43 15.66
N SER A 120 -15.82 -0.18 15.24
CA SER A 120 -14.49 0.42 15.36
C SER A 120 -14.33 1.66 14.47
N GLN A 121 -13.98 2.81 15.06
CA GLN A 121 -13.52 4.00 14.33
C GLN A 121 -12.01 4.01 14.10
N ALA A 122 -11.28 3.29 14.96
CA ALA A 122 -9.87 3.00 14.84
C ALA A 122 -9.57 1.73 15.64
N LEU A 123 -8.49 1.04 15.28
CA LEU A 123 -7.99 -0.12 16.00
C LEU A 123 -6.67 0.21 16.66
N LEU A 124 -6.52 -0.22 17.91
CA LEU A 124 -5.30 -0.01 18.67
C LEU A 124 -4.71 -1.35 19.10
N GLN A 125 -3.55 -1.72 18.57
CA GLN A 125 -2.89 -2.96 18.98
C GLN A 125 -2.24 -2.78 20.37
N TYR A 126 -2.93 -3.24 21.41
CA TYR A 126 -2.62 -2.80 22.77
C TYR A 126 -1.55 -3.63 23.48
N ASP A 127 -1.30 -4.84 23.00
CA ASP A 127 -0.28 -5.76 23.51
C ASP A 127 0.99 -5.79 22.64
N PHE A 128 1.12 -4.82 21.73
CA PHE A 128 2.34 -4.59 20.97
C PHE A 128 3.26 -3.62 21.72
N GLY A 129 4.45 -4.09 22.08
CA GLY A 129 5.38 -3.34 22.92
C GLY A 129 6.50 -4.21 23.49
N ARG A 130 7.19 -3.70 24.50
CA ARG A 130 8.39 -4.31 25.08
C ARG A 130 8.17 -4.65 26.54
N ARG A 131 8.60 -5.85 26.96
CA ARG A 131 8.62 -6.21 28.38
C ARG A 131 9.95 -5.78 29.01
N ARG A 132 9.89 -4.88 29.97
CA ARG A 132 11.03 -4.46 30.81
C ARG A 132 10.86 -5.00 32.24
N PRO A 133 11.90 -4.95 33.10
CA PRO A 133 11.77 -5.34 34.51
C PRO A 133 10.65 -4.61 35.28
N ARG A 134 10.26 -3.41 34.84
CA ARG A 134 9.16 -2.62 35.42
C ARG A 134 7.77 -3.03 34.93
N GLY A 135 7.67 -3.86 33.89
CA GLY A 135 6.40 -4.28 33.31
C GLY A 135 6.39 -4.24 31.78
N PHE A 136 5.20 -4.39 31.22
CA PHE A 136 4.98 -4.22 29.78
C PHE A 136 4.86 -2.72 29.45
N GLU A 137 5.70 -2.26 28.53
CA GLU A 137 5.66 -0.92 27.95
C GLU A 137 5.09 -1.04 26.54
N LYS A 138 3.88 -0.52 26.33
CA LYS A 138 3.24 -0.44 25.02
C LYS A 138 4.06 0.46 24.09
N GLU A 139 4.14 0.11 22.81
CA GLU A 139 4.77 0.97 21.80
C GLU A 139 3.90 2.23 21.52
N ASP A 140 4.46 3.23 20.83
CA ASP A 140 3.75 4.50 20.59
C ASP A 140 2.39 4.26 19.90
N ILE A 141 1.37 5.01 20.34
CA ILE A 141 0.02 4.96 19.75
C ILE A 141 0.07 5.25 18.25
N ARG A 142 1.02 6.05 17.76
CA ARG A 142 1.19 6.34 16.32
C ARG A 142 1.54 5.10 15.50
N ASP A 143 2.26 4.16 16.09
CA ASP A 143 2.73 2.93 15.43
C ASP A 143 1.75 1.77 15.61
N THR A 144 0.80 1.88 16.55
CA THR A 144 -0.17 0.83 16.90
C THR A 144 -1.62 1.17 16.57
N LEU A 145 -1.90 2.42 16.16
CA LEU A 145 -3.24 2.91 15.81
C LEU A 145 -3.50 2.83 14.30
N ALA A 146 -4.37 1.91 13.92
CA ALA A 146 -4.90 1.74 12.58
C ALA A 146 -6.16 2.60 12.38
N ARG A 147 -6.17 3.45 11.33
CA ARG A 147 -7.30 4.33 10.99
C ARG A 147 -7.94 3.99 9.64
N PRO A 148 -9.28 3.82 9.55
CA PRO A 148 -9.94 3.35 8.33
C PRO A 148 -9.72 4.25 7.12
N SER A 149 -9.96 3.72 5.92
CA SER A 149 -9.90 4.49 4.68
C SER A 149 -10.84 5.72 4.72
N PRO A 150 -10.57 6.78 3.93
CA PRO A 150 -11.44 7.94 3.86
C PRO A 150 -12.92 7.60 3.58
N GLU A 151 -13.17 6.62 2.72
CA GLU A 151 -14.49 6.10 2.38
C GLU A 151 -15.21 5.50 3.61
N ILE A 152 -14.53 4.60 4.33
CA ILE A 152 -15.09 4.00 5.56
C ILE A 152 -15.41 5.09 6.58
N ARG A 153 -14.50 6.06 6.76
CA ARG A 153 -14.73 7.17 7.70
C ARG A 153 -15.91 8.05 7.30
N ALA A 154 -16.11 8.30 6.01
CA ALA A 154 -17.26 9.06 5.51
C ALA A 154 -18.58 8.32 5.79
N ILE A 155 -18.63 7.01 5.57
CA ILE A 155 -19.81 6.19 5.89
C ILE A 155 -20.06 6.15 7.40
N GLN A 156 -19.03 6.02 8.23
CA GLN A 156 -19.17 6.11 9.68
C GLN A 156 -19.72 7.48 10.12
N ALA A 157 -19.25 8.59 9.52
CA ALA A 157 -19.78 9.92 9.79
C ALA A 157 -21.27 10.03 9.41
N LYS A 158 -21.66 9.50 8.24
CA LYS A 158 -23.06 9.43 7.79
C LYS A 158 -23.92 8.64 8.79
N LEU A 159 -23.45 7.46 9.23
CA LEU A 159 -24.17 6.60 10.18
C LEU A 159 -24.37 7.23 11.56
N ARG A 160 -23.53 8.20 11.96
CA ARG A 160 -23.67 8.93 13.23
C ARG A 160 -24.71 10.06 13.17
N THR A 161 -25.16 10.47 12.00
CA THR A 161 -26.25 11.46 11.87
C THR A 161 -27.58 10.86 12.35
N SER A 162 -28.46 11.68 12.95
CA SER A 162 -29.66 11.19 13.65
C SER A 162 -30.55 10.27 12.81
N ARG A 163 -30.80 10.63 11.55
CA ARG A 163 -31.63 9.84 10.63
C ARG A 163 -31.04 8.46 10.36
N TYR A 164 -29.74 8.39 10.06
CA TYR A 164 -29.08 7.14 9.71
C TYR A 164 -28.76 6.30 10.94
N LYS A 165 -28.44 6.92 12.09
CA LYS A 165 -28.32 6.23 13.39
C LYS A 165 -29.62 5.49 13.71
N GLN A 166 -30.76 6.19 13.65
CA GLN A 166 -32.07 5.58 13.91
C GLN A 166 -32.43 4.48 12.89
N ARG A 167 -32.14 4.70 11.60
CA ARG A 167 -32.39 3.69 10.57
C ARG A 167 -31.56 2.43 10.78
N MET A 168 -30.25 2.58 11.06
CA MET A 168 -29.36 1.46 11.33
C MET A 168 -29.80 0.69 12.58
N GLN A 169 -30.16 1.42 13.64
CA GLN A 169 -30.69 0.88 14.88
C GLN A 169 -31.96 0.05 14.65
N ASN A 170 -32.95 0.59 13.92
CA ASN A 170 -34.19 -0.11 13.59
C ASN A 170 -33.94 -1.38 12.75
N ASN A 171 -33.09 -1.29 11.72
CA ASN A 171 -32.72 -2.44 10.90
C ASN A 171 -32.03 -3.53 11.73
N MET A 172 -31.10 -3.14 12.60
CA MET A 172 -30.41 -4.07 13.51
C MET A 172 -31.43 -4.79 14.41
N ILE A 173 -32.40 -4.08 14.98
CA ILE A 173 -33.45 -4.70 15.82
C ILE A 173 -34.27 -5.71 15.01
N THR A 174 -34.68 -5.38 13.79
CA THR A 174 -35.43 -6.29 12.92
C THR A 174 -34.61 -7.54 12.60
N PHE A 175 -33.35 -7.39 12.18
CA PHE A 175 -32.49 -8.53 11.87
C PHE A 175 -32.16 -9.38 13.10
N LEU A 176 -32.03 -8.76 14.27
CA LEU A 176 -31.89 -9.49 15.52
C LEU A 176 -33.14 -10.34 15.78
N GLN A 177 -34.35 -9.78 15.66
CA GLN A 177 -35.59 -10.55 15.81
C GLN A 177 -35.68 -11.73 14.83
N ASP A 178 -35.18 -11.56 13.60
CA ASP A 178 -35.10 -12.66 12.64
C ASP A 178 -34.17 -13.79 13.10
N ILE A 179 -32.97 -13.46 13.62
CA ILE A 179 -32.08 -14.45 14.22
C ILE A 179 -32.80 -15.16 15.36
N GLN A 180 -33.42 -14.43 16.28
CA GLN A 180 -34.09 -15.00 17.46
C GLN A 180 -35.29 -15.89 17.09
N ARG A 181 -35.97 -15.59 15.98
CA ARG A 181 -37.06 -16.43 15.44
C ARG A 181 -36.53 -17.74 14.87
N LYS A 182 -35.40 -17.71 14.15
CA LYS A 182 -34.75 -18.90 13.59
C LYS A 182 -34.03 -19.72 14.66
N ARG A 183 -33.50 -19.04 15.69
CA ARG A 183 -32.73 -19.59 16.81
C ARG A 183 -33.31 -19.13 18.16
N PRO A 184 -34.41 -19.75 18.63
CA PRO A 184 -35.09 -19.35 19.87
C PRO A 184 -34.23 -19.44 21.13
N GLU A 185 -33.11 -20.16 21.11
CA GLU A 185 -32.12 -20.22 22.19
C GLU A 185 -31.32 -18.92 22.36
N ILE A 186 -31.27 -18.08 21.32
CA ILE A 186 -30.61 -16.78 21.34
C ILE A 186 -31.59 -15.74 21.91
N ARG A 187 -31.71 -15.68 23.23
CA ARG A 187 -32.63 -14.72 23.89
C ARG A 187 -31.87 -13.61 24.58
N TYR A 188 -32.49 -12.44 24.62
CA TYR A 188 -32.07 -11.40 25.54
C TYR A 188 -32.21 -11.93 26.97
N ARG A 189 -31.18 -11.73 27.78
CA ARG A 189 -31.11 -12.29 29.14
C ARG A 189 -31.86 -11.45 30.17
N GLY A 190 -32.40 -10.31 29.78
CA GLY A 190 -32.98 -9.34 30.72
C GLY A 190 -31.90 -8.40 31.27
N GLN A 191 -32.35 -7.20 31.60
CA GLN A 191 -31.48 -6.12 32.06
C GLN A 191 -30.93 -6.36 33.47
N GLU A 192 -31.67 -7.10 34.29
CA GLU A 192 -31.26 -7.57 35.61
C GLU A 192 -30.03 -8.49 35.56
N ASN A 193 -29.76 -9.07 34.39
CA ASN A 193 -28.59 -9.91 34.15
C ASN A 193 -27.41 -9.16 33.54
N ASP A 194 -27.52 -7.84 33.33
CA ASP A 194 -26.41 -6.92 33.05
C ASP A 194 -25.68 -6.59 34.36
N ILE A 195 -24.69 -7.41 34.73
CA ILE A 195 -23.97 -7.26 36.01
C ILE A 195 -22.56 -6.76 35.73
N LEU A 196 -22.28 -5.57 36.27
CA LEU A 196 -20.96 -4.98 36.33
C LEU A 196 -20.49 -4.98 37.79
N TYR A 197 -19.27 -5.42 38.05
CA TYR A 197 -18.63 -5.30 39.35
C TYR A 197 -17.70 -4.09 39.40
N HIS A 198 -17.44 -3.59 40.61
CA HIS A 198 -16.43 -2.55 40.82
C HIS A 198 -15.08 -3.03 40.28
N SER A 199 -14.32 -2.15 39.62
CA SER A 199 -13.11 -2.56 38.88
C SER A 199 -12.00 -3.13 39.76
N SER A 200 -11.99 -2.80 41.05
CA SER A 200 -11.09 -3.39 42.06
C SER A 200 -11.57 -4.72 42.65
N TYR A 201 -12.79 -5.17 42.35
CA TYR A 201 -13.32 -6.42 42.90
C TYR A 201 -12.78 -7.62 42.12
N ILE A 202 -12.01 -8.47 42.80
CA ILE A 202 -11.34 -9.62 42.20
C ILE A 202 -12.26 -10.85 42.28
N HIS A 203 -12.43 -11.52 41.13
CA HIS A 203 -13.14 -12.80 41.04
C HIS A 203 -12.33 -13.92 41.70
N ARG A 204 -12.63 -14.21 42.97
CA ARG A 204 -11.97 -15.24 43.77
C ARG A 204 -12.93 -15.90 44.76
N HIS A 205 -12.57 -17.11 45.20
CA HIS A 205 -13.28 -17.79 46.28
C HIS A 205 -13.34 -16.92 47.54
N PRO A 206 -14.44 -16.97 48.32
CA PRO A 206 -14.54 -16.27 49.59
C PRO A 206 -13.39 -16.65 50.55
N PRO A 207 -12.91 -15.72 51.40
CA PRO A 207 -11.85 -16.02 52.36
C PRO A 207 -12.17 -17.27 53.20
N GLY A 208 -11.19 -18.17 53.33
CA GLY A 208 -11.32 -19.39 54.13
C GLY A 208 -11.98 -20.59 53.43
N THR A 209 -12.44 -20.44 52.18
CA THR A 209 -13.11 -21.54 51.43
C THR A 209 -12.17 -22.35 50.53
N CYS A 210 -10.98 -21.83 50.22
CA CYS A 210 -10.03 -22.49 49.32
C CYS A 210 -8.59 -22.21 49.74
N ASP A 211 -7.76 -23.27 49.75
CA ASP A 211 -6.35 -23.13 50.10
C ASP A 211 -5.51 -22.37 49.07
N GLY A 212 -5.93 -22.39 47.80
CA GLY A 212 -5.26 -21.71 46.69
C GLY A 212 -5.68 -20.26 46.48
N CYS A 213 -6.56 -19.71 47.33
CA CYS A 213 -7.03 -18.31 47.27
C CYS A 213 -6.77 -17.56 48.59
N LYS A 214 -5.77 -17.98 49.38
CA LYS A 214 -5.55 -17.45 50.74
C LYS A 214 -4.95 -16.05 50.77
N ARG A 215 -4.05 -15.73 49.84
CA ARG A 215 -3.37 -14.43 49.81
C ARG A 215 -4.06 -13.48 48.84
N ASP A 216 -3.91 -12.18 49.10
CA ASP A 216 -4.38 -11.17 48.17
C ASP A 216 -3.64 -11.28 46.84
N GLY A 217 -4.42 -11.31 45.75
CA GLY A 217 -3.94 -11.53 44.39
C GLY A 217 -3.81 -13.00 43.96
N GLU A 218 -3.92 -13.97 44.87
CA GLU A 218 -3.88 -15.39 44.49
C GLU A 218 -5.27 -15.90 44.11
N ILE A 219 -5.37 -16.43 42.90
CA ILE A 219 -6.60 -17.00 42.35
C ILE A 219 -6.28 -18.42 41.88
N CYS A 220 -6.96 -19.41 42.46
CA CYS A 220 -6.78 -20.80 42.06
C CYS A 220 -7.44 -21.07 40.69
N GLU A 221 -6.98 -22.12 40.01
CA GLU A 221 -7.48 -22.49 38.68
C GLU A 221 -8.99 -22.79 38.66
N LEU A 222 -9.54 -23.31 39.75
CA LEU A 222 -10.98 -23.53 39.89
C LEU A 222 -11.75 -22.21 39.87
N ALA A 223 -11.35 -21.22 40.69
CA ALA A 223 -11.98 -19.90 40.69
C ALA A 223 -11.89 -19.22 39.31
N LEU A 224 -10.76 -19.39 38.61
CA LEU A 224 -10.59 -18.92 37.24
C LEU A 224 -11.54 -19.59 36.23
N LYS A 225 -12.21 -20.70 36.54
CA LYS A 225 -13.12 -21.38 35.60
C LYS A 225 -14.59 -21.31 36.02
N THR A 226 -14.85 -21.09 37.30
CA THR A 226 -16.20 -20.99 37.90
C THR A 226 -16.85 -19.64 37.57
N GLU A 227 -18.16 -19.64 37.28
CA GLU A 227 -18.92 -18.40 37.04
C GLU A 227 -19.21 -17.65 38.35
N CYS A 228 -19.55 -16.36 38.25
CA CYS A 228 -19.75 -15.50 39.42
C CYS A 228 -20.80 -16.00 40.41
N GLU A 229 -21.86 -16.63 39.91
CA GLU A 229 -22.97 -17.15 40.70
C GLU A 229 -22.52 -18.34 41.56
N ASP A 230 -21.85 -19.30 40.93
CA ASP A 230 -21.32 -20.50 41.59
C ASP A 230 -20.16 -20.17 42.54
N LEU A 231 -19.36 -19.14 42.21
CA LEU A 231 -18.25 -18.70 43.06
C LEU A 231 -18.74 -17.91 44.29
N GLY A 232 -19.96 -17.38 44.25
CA GLY A 232 -20.53 -16.55 45.31
C GLY A 232 -19.98 -15.13 45.34
N CYS A 233 -19.82 -14.50 44.17
CA CYS A 233 -19.37 -13.10 44.08
C CYS A 233 -20.35 -12.14 44.78
N ASP A 234 -19.80 -11.20 45.56
CA ASP A 234 -20.55 -10.34 46.45
C ASP A 234 -21.40 -9.32 45.68
N SER A 235 -22.72 -9.40 45.87
CA SER A 235 -23.69 -8.49 45.28
C SER A 235 -23.50 -7.02 45.68
N ILE A 236 -22.88 -6.74 46.83
CA ILE A 236 -22.57 -5.37 47.30
C ILE A 236 -21.54 -4.71 46.39
N MET A 237 -20.67 -5.49 45.76
CA MET A 237 -19.64 -5.00 44.84
C MET A 237 -20.17 -4.72 43.43
N ARG A 238 -21.47 -4.91 43.18
CA ARG A 238 -22.11 -4.61 41.90
C ARG A 238 -22.33 -3.10 41.74
N VAL A 239 -22.01 -2.58 40.57
CA VAL A 239 -22.17 -1.16 40.23
C VAL A 239 -23.59 -0.92 39.73
N LYS A 240 -24.23 0.14 40.23
CA LYS A 240 -25.55 0.57 39.75
C LYS A 240 -25.43 1.19 38.36
N ARG A 241 -26.29 0.76 37.43
CA ARG A 241 -26.27 1.16 36.02
C ARG A 241 -27.44 2.11 35.73
N SER A 242 -27.16 3.25 35.11
CA SER A 242 -28.15 4.32 34.89
C SER A 242 -29.23 3.91 33.89
N ARG A 243 -28.83 3.25 32.79
CA ARG A 243 -29.74 2.69 31.79
C ARG A 243 -30.61 1.55 32.35
N SER A 244 -30.25 0.98 33.51
CA SER A 244 -31.01 -0.07 34.20
C SER A 244 -32.15 0.40 35.09
N MET A 245 -32.30 1.71 35.25
CA MET A 245 -33.33 2.30 36.12
C MET A 245 -34.62 2.67 35.37
N GLY A 246 -34.67 2.50 34.04
CA GLY A 246 -35.73 3.04 33.16
C GLY A 246 -36.99 2.19 32.93
N GLY A 247 -37.08 0.98 33.50
CA GLY A 247 -38.31 0.16 33.50
C GLY A 247 -38.77 -0.43 32.15
N SER A 248 -38.22 0.00 31.01
CA SER A 248 -38.47 -0.60 29.69
C SER A 248 -37.35 -1.53 29.26
N THR A 249 -37.66 -2.60 28.52
CA THR A 249 -36.67 -3.50 27.88
C THR A 249 -35.68 -2.68 27.05
N THR A 250 -34.43 -2.61 27.49
CA THR A 250 -33.38 -1.87 26.78
C THR A 250 -33.02 -2.61 25.50
N GLN A 251 -33.26 -1.95 24.36
CA GLN A 251 -32.76 -2.42 23.08
C GLN A 251 -31.23 -2.22 23.03
N PRO A 252 -30.50 -3.12 22.37
CA PRO A 252 -29.04 -3.02 22.24
C PRO A 252 -28.69 -1.77 21.43
N VAL A 253 -27.74 -0.96 21.88
CA VAL A 253 -27.35 0.32 21.23
C VAL A 253 -26.05 0.15 20.44
N VAL A 254 -25.89 0.90 19.34
CA VAL A 254 -24.65 0.94 18.56
C VAL A 254 -23.76 2.10 18.99
N HIS A 255 -22.52 1.76 19.35
CA HIS A 255 -21.47 2.67 19.78
C HIS A 255 -20.34 2.74 18.74
N PHE A 256 -19.69 3.89 18.63
CA PHE A 256 -18.57 4.13 17.72
C PHE A 256 -17.38 4.67 18.50
N GLY A 257 -16.22 4.02 18.39
CA GLY A 257 -15.01 4.46 19.08
C GLY A 257 -13.78 3.59 18.80
N ILE A 258 -12.72 3.82 19.58
CA ILE A 258 -11.45 3.10 19.45
C ILE A 258 -11.62 1.72 20.08
N MET A 259 -11.25 0.68 19.34
CA MET A 259 -11.29 -0.69 19.79
C MET A 259 -9.86 -1.22 19.94
N ALA A 260 -9.54 -1.77 21.10
CA ALA A 260 -8.27 -2.40 21.37
C ALA A 260 -8.26 -3.83 20.81
N SER A 261 -7.17 -4.18 20.12
CA SER A 261 -6.97 -5.47 19.50
C SER A 261 -5.67 -6.12 19.97
N GLY A 262 -5.66 -7.42 20.25
CA GLY A 262 -4.44 -8.11 20.69
C GLY A 262 -4.61 -9.61 20.95
N ASN A 263 -3.52 -10.33 21.14
CA ASN A 263 -3.54 -11.74 21.52
C ASN A 263 -3.67 -11.96 23.03
N THR A 264 -3.45 -10.92 23.83
CA THR A 264 -3.70 -10.95 25.26
C THR A 264 -5.21 -10.80 25.52
N VAL A 265 -5.73 -11.48 26.54
CA VAL A 265 -7.12 -11.28 26.99
C VAL A 265 -7.11 -10.27 28.14
N MET A 266 -7.83 -9.16 28.01
CA MET A 266 -8.04 -8.22 29.11
C MET A 266 -9.04 -8.81 30.12
N ALA A 267 -8.54 -9.24 31.27
CA ALA A 267 -9.33 -9.85 32.36
C ALA A 267 -9.07 -9.12 33.70
N SER A 268 -8.94 -7.80 33.66
CA SER A 268 -8.60 -6.98 34.82
C SER A 268 -9.29 -5.62 34.73
N GLY A 269 -10.28 -5.39 35.61
CA GLY A 269 -11.05 -4.15 35.60
C GLY A 269 -10.20 -2.89 35.80
N GLN A 270 -9.20 -2.95 36.67
CA GLN A 270 -8.30 -1.81 36.91
C GLN A 270 -7.42 -1.49 35.70
N HIS A 271 -6.76 -2.49 35.11
CA HIS A 271 -5.91 -2.26 33.93
C HIS A 271 -6.75 -1.81 32.72
N ARG A 272 -7.93 -2.40 32.54
CA ARG A 272 -8.93 -1.98 31.57
C ARG A 272 -9.23 -0.48 31.72
N ASP A 273 -9.63 -0.04 32.92
CA ASP A 273 -10.03 1.36 33.16
C ASP A 273 -8.86 2.33 32.91
N LEU A 274 -7.63 1.97 33.34
CA LEU A 274 -6.42 2.75 33.08
C LEU A 274 -6.16 2.92 31.58
N MET A 275 -6.27 1.84 30.82
CA MET A 275 -6.08 1.85 29.37
C MET A 275 -7.19 2.62 28.66
N ALA A 276 -8.44 2.46 29.10
CA ALA A 276 -9.57 3.23 28.60
C ALA A 276 -9.25 4.73 28.70
N GLN A 277 -8.90 5.18 29.90
CA GLN A 277 -8.62 6.58 30.23
C GLN A 277 -7.44 7.13 29.42
N ALA A 278 -6.37 6.36 29.28
CA ALA A 278 -5.18 6.79 28.55
C ALA A 278 -5.39 6.86 27.04
N ASP A 279 -6.06 5.87 26.44
CA ASP A 279 -6.08 5.67 24.99
C ASP A 279 -7.46 5.90 24.34
N GLY A 280 -8.51 6.18 25.12
CA GLY A 280 -9.87 6.36 24.64
C GLY A 280 -10.53 5.06 24.13
N ILE A 281 -10.08 3.91 24.62
CA ILE A 281 -10.60 2.58 24.24
C ILE A 281 -12.01 2.38 24.82
N ILE A 282 -12.94 1.89 24.00
CA ILE A 282 -14.30 1.54 24.42
C ILE A 282 -14.63 0.04 24.36
N GLY A 283 -13.73 -0.79 23.82
CA GLY A 283 -13.88 -2.24 23.80
C GLY A 283 -12.59 -2.96 23.43
N PHE A 284 -12.51 -4.25 23.77
CA PHE A 284 -11.37 -5.12 23.53
C PHE A 284 -11.79 -6.37 22.75
N GLU A 285 -11.06 -6.68 21.69
CA GLU A 285 -11.20 -7.90 20.89
C GLU A 285 -9.82 -8.43 20.47
N MET A 286 -9.77 -9.53 19.71
CA MET A 286 -8.53 -10.28 19.51
C MET A 286 -8.13 -10.51 18.06
N GLU A 287 -8.88 -10.02 17.07
CA GLU A 287 -8.68 -10.37 15.66
C GLU A 287 -8.34 -9.18 14.77
N GLY A 288 -8.93 -8.01 15.03
CA GLY A 288 -8.91 -6.84 14.15
C GLY A 288 -7.52 -6.42 13.65
N ALA A 289 -6.52 -6.38 14.55
CA ALA A 289 -5.14 -6.03 14.19
C ALA A 289 -4.50 -6.99 13.18
N GLY A 290 -4.92 -8.26 13.15
CA GLY A 290 -4.42 -9.23 12.17
C GLY A 290 -5.02 -9.05 10.77
N VAL A 291 -6.24 -8.51 10.66
CA VAL A 291 -6.94 -8.33 9.38
C VAL A 291 -6.56 -7.01 8.70
N TRP A 292 -6.27 -5.99 9.52
CA TRP A 292 -6.15 -4.61 9.07
C TRP A 292 -5.16 -4.37 7.92
N ASP A 293 -4.00 -5.03 7.96
CA ASP A 293 -2.95 -4.84 6.96
C ASP A 293 -3.28 -5.48 5.60
N TYR A 294 -4.30 -6.33 5.54
CA TYR A 294 -4.69 -7.03 4.31
C TYR A 294 -5.79 -6.30 3.54
N PHE A 295 -6.76 -5.71 4.24
CA PHE A 295 -7.96 -5.11 3.67
C PHE A 295 -8.39 -3.84 4.40
N PRO A 296 -9.00 -2.86 3.70
CA PRO A 296 -9.85 -1.88 4.37
C PRO A 296 -10.90 -2.62 5.20
N SER A 297 -10.88 -2.43 6.52
CA SER A 297 -11.70 -3.23 7.41
C SER A 297 -12.40 -2.42 8.49
N ILE A 298 -13.50 -2.98 8.98
CA ILE A 298 -14.27 -2.48 10.12
C ILE A 298 -14.52 -3.65 11.06
N VAL A 299 -14.29 -3.45 12.34
CA VAL A 299 -14.63 -4.42 13.37
C VAL A 299 -15.99 -4.05 13.96
N ILE A 300 -16.91 -5.02 13.94
CA ILE A 300 -18.27 -4.90 14.46
C ILE A 300 -18.45 -6.00 15.51
N LYS A 301 -18.44 -5.62 16.79
CA LYS A 301 -18.46 -6.59 17.88
C LYS A 301 -19.59 -6.33 18.86
N GLY A 302 -20.29 -7.39 19.25
CA GLY A 302 -21.27 -7.35 20.33
C GLY A 302 -20.60 -7.51 21.68
N VAL A 303 -21.05 -6.79 22.69
CA VAL A 303 -20.45 -6.79 24.03
C VAL A 303 -20.95 -8.00 24.82
N CYS A 304 -20.06 -8.94 25.17
CA CYS A 304 -20.41 -10.15 25.93
C CYS A 304 -19.90 -10.17 27.37
N ASP A 305 -18.94 -9.31 27.72
CA ASP A 305 -18.41 -9.13 29.06
C ASP A 305 -17.85 -7.72 29.22
N TYR A 306 -17.37 -7.40 30.41
CA TYR A 306 -16.80 -6.10 30.75
C TYR A 306 -15.28 -6.10 30.84
N THR A 307 -14.57 -7.10 30.30
CA THR A 307 -13.10 -7.21 30.34
C THR A 307 -12.48 -7.11 31.74
N ASP A 308 -13.20 -7.58 32.74
CA ASP A 308 -12.69 -7.79 34.10
C ASP A 308 -12.48 -9.27 34.39
N SER A 309 -12.19 -9.60 35.65
CA SER A 309 -11.98 -10.99 36.06
C SER A 309 -13.27 -11.80 36.19
N HIS A 310 -14.45 -11.16 36.11
CA HIS A 310 -15.74 -11.78 36.46
C HIS A 310 -16.27 -12.61 35.29
N LYS A 311 -16.30 -13.93 35.49
CA LYS A 311 -16.70 -14.85 34.43
C LYS A 311 -18.21 -14.97 34.30
N ARG A 312 -18.70 -14.71 33.09
CA ARG A 312 -20.06 -15.01 32.64
C ARG A 312 -20.08 -15.29 31.14
N LYS A 313 -20.36 -16.53 30.74
CA LYS A 313 -20.47 -16.88 29.32
C LYS A 313 -21.87 -16.63 28.75
N GLY A 314 -22.79 -16.18 29.60
CA GLY A 314 -24.19 -16.12 29.25
C GLY A 314 -24.49 -15.22 28.03
N TRP A 315 -23.74 -14.14 27.88
CA TRP A 315 -24.07 -13.13 26.88
C TRP A 315 -23.52 -13.42 25.48
N GLN A 316 -22.60 -14.37 25.32
CA GLN A 316 -21.88 -14.59 24.05
C GLN A 316 -22.80 -14.81 22.85
N ARG A 317 -23.82 -15.67 22.97
CA ARG A 317 -24.76 -15.94 21.86
C ARG A 317 -25.58 -14.71 21.48
N TYR A 318 -26.09 -13.98 22.48
CA TYR A 318 -26.89 -12.78 22.24
C TYR A 318 -26.04 -11.65 21.66
N ALA A 319 -24.84 -11.44 22.20
CA ALA A 319 -23.87 -10.48 21.71
C ALA A 319 -23.46 -10.79 20.25
N ALA A 320 -23.17 -12.05 19.91
CA ALA A 320 -22.86 -12.44 18.55
C ALA A 320 -24.02 -12.16 17.58
N ALA A 321 -25.27 -12.43 17.99
CA ALA A 321 -26.45 -12.12 17.19
C ALA A 321 -26.64 -10.61 16.99
N THR A 322 -26.43 -9.80 18.04
CA THR A 322 -26.49 -8.33 17.92
C THR A 322 -25.43 -7.80 16.96
N ALA A 323 -24.21 -8.35 17.00
CA ALA A 323 -23.12 -7.99 16.10
C ALA A 323 -23.45 -8.35 14.65
N ALA A 324 -23.92 -9.57 14.40
CA ALA A 324 -24.33 -10.03 13.07
C ALA A 324 -25.48 -9.19 12.50
N ALA A 325 -26.49 -8.89 13.32
CA ALA A 325 -27.59 -8.01 12.95
C ALA A 325 -27.12 -6.59 12.62
N CYS A 326 -26.19 -6.05 13.41
CA CYS A 326 -25.56 -4.75 13.13
C CYS A 326 -24.73 -4.78 11.85
N ALA A 327 -23.99 -5.86 11.57
CA ALA A 327 -23.22 -6.02 10.35
C ALA A 327 -24.11 -6.00 9.11
N LYS A 328 -25.25 -6.72 9.13
CA LYS A 328 -26.24 -6.63 8.04
C LYS A 328 -26.85 -5.23 7.93
N ALA A 329 -27.19 -4.59 9.05
CA ALA A 329 -27.71 -3.22 9.06
C ALA A 329 -26.71 -2.20 8.48
N PHE A 330 -25.42 -2.40 8.76
CA PHE A 330 -24.32 -1.62 8.18
C PHE A 330 -24.23 -1.84 6.67
N LEU A 331 -24.25 -3.10 6.20
CA LEU A 331 -24.19 -3.43 4.77
C LEU A 331 -25.37 -2.88 3.96
N VAL A 332 -26.54 -2.70 4.57
CA VAL A 332 -27.68 -2.01 3.93
C VAL A 332 -27.41 -0.53 3.68
N GLN A 333 -26.50 0.10 4.46
CA GLN A 333 -26.06 1.49 4.24
C GLN A 333 -24.78 1.59 3.42
N TRP A 334 -24.03 0.50 3.33
CA TRP A 334 -22.90 0.36 2.42
C TRP A 334 -23.44 0.27 0.99
N SER A 335 -23.58 1.42 0.32
CA SER A 335 -23.80 1.48 -1.11
C SER A 335 -22.47 1.79 -1.76
N GLU A 336 -22.07 0.97 -2.72
CA GLU A 336 -21.15 1.48 -3.73
C GLU A 336 -21.92 2.54 -4.51
N ASP A 337 -21.33 3.72 -4.70
CA ASP A 337 -21.76 4.55 -5.80
C ASP A 337 -21.49 3.70 -7.05
N GLU A 338 -22.56 3.22 -7.70
CA GLU A 338 -22.46 2.82 -9.09
C GLU A 338 -21.94 4.06 -9.82
N VAL A 339 -20.64 4.11 -10.09
CA VAL A 339 -20.23 4.65 -11.38
C VAL A 339 -20.99 3.76 -12.36
N PRO A 340 -21.95 4.28 -13.14
CA PRO A 340 -22.75 3.44 -14.01
C PRO A 340 -21.78 2.76 -14.98
N ILE A 341 -21.48 1.50 -14.73
CA ILE A 341 -20.98 0.65 -15.79
C ILE A 341 -22.23 0.46 -16.63
N CYS A 342 -22.35 1.23 -17.72
CA CYS A 342 -23.35 1.01 -18.76
C CYS A 342 -23.28 -0.46 -19.18
N SER A 343 -24.10 -1.29 -18.54
CA SER A 343 -24.29 -2.69 -18.87
C SER A 343 -25.41 -2.84 -19.89
N GLU A 344 -25.56 -1.88 -20.80
CA GLU A 344 -26.20 -2.19 -22.06
C GLU A 344 -25.22 -3.09 -22.83
N PRO A 345 -25.68 -4.23 -23.40
CA PRO A 345 -24.90 -4.83 -24.47
C PRO A 345 -24.71 -3.71 -25.49
N VAL A 346 -23.45 -3.39 -25.85
CA VAL A 346 -23.15 -2.44 -26.92
C VAL A 346 -24.00 -2.86 -28.11
N ARG A 347 -25.13 -2.17 -28.31
CA ARG A 347 -25.83 -2.25 -29.58
C ARG A 347 -24.85 -1.59 -30.52
N PRO A 348 -24.40 -2.27 -31.59
CA PRO A 348 -23.71 -1.55 -32.64
C PRO A 348 -24.65 -0.40 -33.01
N ALA A 349 -24.17 0.83 -32.84
CA ALA A 349 -24.91 2.00 -33.29
C ALA A 349 -25.36 1.69 -34.72
N PRO A 350 -26.64 1.86 -35.07
CA PRO A 350 -27.05 1.79 -36.46
C PRO A 350 -26.39 3.01 -37.12
N PHE A 351 -25.15 2.84 -37.56
CA PHE A 351 -24.61 3.69 -38.59
C PHE A 351 -25.47 3.39 -39.81
N ASP A 352 -26.30 4.35 -40.19
CA ASP A 352 -26.91 4.31 -41.51
C ASP A 352 -25.78 4.13 -42.53
N HIS A 353 -26.02 3.19 -43.45
CA HIS A 353 -25.05 2.78 -44.44
C HIS A 353 -24.60 4.02 -45.22
N ILE A 354 -23.35 4.45 -45.02
CA ILE A 354 -22.77 5.54 -45.82
C ILE A 354 -22.61 4.99 -47.24
N SER A 355 -23.54 5.34 -48.11
CA SER A 355 -23.65 4.83 -49.49
C SER A 355 -22.54 5.32 -50.42
N GLU A 356 -21.70 6.25 -49.96
CA GLU A 356 -20.64 6.89 -50.75
C GLU A 356 -19.22 6.58 -50.26
N PHE A 357 -19.04 5.55 -49.43
CA PHE A 357 -17.70 5.13 -49.03
C PHE A 357 -17.02 4.32 -50.15
N ILE A 358 -16.28 5.00 -51.02
CA ILE A 358 -15.53 4.39 -52.13
C ILE A 358 -14.10 4.10 -51.68
N GLY A 359 -13.84 2.85 -51.27
CA GLY A 359 -12.50 2.32 -51.02
C GLY A 359 -12.34 1.61 -49.67
N ARG A 360 -11.33 0.74 -49.57
CA ARG A 360 -10.92 -0.03 -48.35
C ARG A 360 -11.83 -1.19 -47.90
N THR A 361 -12.57 -1.79 -48.84
CA THR A 361 -13.50 -2.89 -48.58
C THR A 361 -12.82 -4.14 -48.01
N GLU A 362 -11.57 -4.43 -48.42
CA GLU A 362 -10.83 -5.60 -47.96
C GLU A 362 -10.21 -5.40 -46.57
N GLU A 363 -9.73 -4.20 -46.26
CA GLU A 363 -9.24 -3.84 -44.93
C GLU A 363 -10.36 -3.86 -43.88
N LEU A 364 -11.56 -3.40 -44.25
CA LEU A 364 -12.75 -3.48 -43.40
C LEU A 364 -13.19 -4.94 -43.17
N LYS A 365 -13.05 -5.80 -44.18
CA LYS A 365 -13.32 -7.25 -44.06
C LYS A 365 -12.35 -7.92 -43.09
N HIS A 366 -11.06 -7.58 -43.19
CA HIS A 366 -10.03 -8.07 -42.29
C HIS A 366 -10.25 -7.60 -40.85
N LEU A 367 -10.61 -6.33 -40.65
CA LEU A 367 -10.98 -5.78 -39.35
C LEU A 367 -12.22 -6.47 -38.78
N GLN A 368 -13.26 -6.70 -39.58
CA GLN A 368 -14.45 -7.42 -39.13
C GLN A 368 -14.14 -8.85 -38.73
N GLN A 369 -13.31 -9.56 -39.49
CA GLN A 369 -12.88 -10.92 -39.13
C GLN A 369 -12.00 -10.94 -37.88
N ALA A 370 -11.12 -9.96 -37.68
CA ALA A 370 -10.24 -9.89 -36.52
C ALA A 370 -10.96 -9.43 -35.23
N ILE A 371 -11.99 -8.60 -35.34
CA ILE A 371 -12.76 -8.06 -34.22
C ILE A 371 -13.90 -9.00 -33.80
N PHE A 372 -14.54 -9.68 -34.76
CA PHE A 372 -15.76 -10.45 -34.52
C PHE A 372 -15.61 -11.96 -34.78
N ASP A 373 -14.39 -12.50 -34.67
CA ASP A 373 -14.14 -13.95 -34.70
C ASP A 373 -15.01 -14.67 -33.63
N PRO A 374 -15.91 -15.60 -34.00
CA PRO A 374 -16.85 -16.24 -33.07
C PRO A 374 -16.19 -17.06 -31.95
N GLU A 375 -14.91 -17.43 -32.06
CA GLU A 375 -14.27 -18.40 -31.18
C GLU A 375 -13.30 -17.81 -30.12
N GLY A 376 -13.07 -16.50 -30.09
CA GLY A 376 -12.09 -15.91 -29.15
C GLY A 376 -12.40 -14.47 -28.72
N ARG A 377 -12.71 -14.28 -27.43
CA ARG A 377 -12.82 -12.94 -26.83
C ARG A 377 -11.46 -12.23 -26.84
N ARG A 378 -11.33 -11.14 -27.57
CA ARG A 378 -10.24 -10.15 -27.41
C ARG A 378 -10.85 -8.76 -27.18
N ILE A 379 -10.34 -8.04 -26.19
CA ILE A 379 -10.61 -6.62 -25.99
C ILE A 379 -9.59 -5.86 -26.86
N VAL A 380 -10.08 -5.03 -27.77
CA VAL A 380 -9.25 -4.12 -28.58
C VAL A 380 -9.52 -2.70 -28.09
N SER A 381 -8.47 -1.99 -27.68
CA SER A 381 -8.52 -0.55 -27.43
C SER A 381 -8.20 0.20 -28.73
N LEU A 382 -9.14 1.00 -29.22
CA LEU A 382 -8.90 1.98 -30.27
C LEU A 382 -8.42 3.27 -29.61
N LEU A 383 -7.17 3.64 -29.87
CA LEU A 383 -6.67 4.99 -29.61
C LEU A 383 -7.11 5.88 -30.76
N ASP A 384 -7.76 7.00 -30.43
CA ASP A 384 -8.10 8.05 -31.38
C ASP A 384 -6.79 8.65 -31.90
N ALA A 385 -6.47 8.35 -33.15
CA ALA A 385 -5.33 8.91 -33.84
C ALA A 385 -5.80 10.17 -34.56
N GLY A 386 -5.38 11.33 -34.06
CA GLY A 386 -5.43 12.57 -34.81
C GLY A 386 -4.73 12.40 -36.15
N VAL A 387 -5.51 12.57 -37.20
CA VAL A 387 -5.23 12.78 -38.64
C VAL A 387 -3.74 12.89 -39.05
N ASP A 388 -3.11 11.78 -39.42
CA ASP A 388 -2.32 11.55 -40.65
C ASP A 388 -1.31 10.39 -40.51
N TRP A 389 -1.37 9.40 -41.42
CA TRP A 389 -0.46 8.24 -41.47
C TRP A 389 -0.08 7.90 -42.91
N PRO A 390 1.20 7.59 -43.20
CA PRO A 390 1.54 6.64 -44.25
C PRO A 390 2.09 5.33 -43.66
N SER A 391 1.36 4.25 -43.91
CA SER A 391 1.90 2.91 -44.22
C SER A 391 2.44 1.95 -43.14
N SER A 392 2.06 2.02 -41.86
CA SER A 392 2.42 0.94 -40.90
C SER A 392 1.64 1.02 -39.59
N LEU A 393 0.59 0.20 -39.43
CA LEU A 393 -0.07 -0.01 -38.13
C LEU A 393 0.78 -0.99 -37.30
N SER A 394 1.33 -0.53 -36.17
CA SER A 394 2.02 -1.40 -35.21
C SER A 394 1.18 -1.50 -33.93
N VAL A 395 0.78 -2.73 -33.59
CA VAL A 395 0.09 -3.04 -32.33
C VAL A 395 1.15 -3.30 -31.27
N LYS A 396 1.28 -2.41 -30.27
CA LYS A 396 2.09 -2.64 -29.07
C LYS A 396 1.22 -2.53 -27.81
N SER A 397 1.35 -3.51 -26.92
CA SER A 397 0.82 -3.47 -25.56
C SER A 397 1.77 -2.65 -24.68
N SER A 398 1.40 -1.42 -24.32
CA SER A 398 2.12 -0.64 -23.31
C SER A 398 1.33 -0.62 -21.99
N GLN A 399 2.00 -1.01 -20.90
CA GLN A 399 1.56 -0.75 -19.53
C GLN A 399 1.78 0.74 -19.23
N SER A 400 0.74 1.46 -18.81
CA SER A 400 0.86 2.82 -18.29
C SER A 400 1.34 2.80 -16.84
N THR A 401 2.39 3.56 -16.54
CA THR A 401 2.95 3.72 -15.19
C THR A 401 2.37 4.99 -14.52
N PRO A 402 1.89 4.93 -13.27
CA PRO A 402 1.46 6.12 -12.54
C PRO A 402 2.65 6.99 -12.11
N ILE A 403 2.50 8.32 -12.19
CA ILE A 403 3.46 9.28 -11.63
C ILE A 403 3.49 9.15 -10.09
N ALA A 404 4.69 9.03 -9.50
CA ALA A 404 4.88 8.81 -8.06
C ALA A 404 4.33 9.96 -7.17
N GLN A 405 3.86 9.61 -5.96
CA GLN A 405 3.25 10.55 -4.99
C GLN A 405 4.17 11.69 -4.52
N SER A 406 5.48 11.63 -4.76
CA SER A 406 6.44 12.71 -4.48
C SER A 406 6.30 13.93 -5.39
N SER A 407 5.47 13.88 -6.44
CA SER A 407 5.31 14.98 -7.41
C SER A 407 4.12 15.92 -7.15
N LYS A 408 3.23 15.66 -6.18
CA LYS A 408 1.99 16.43 -5.99
C LYS A 408 2.20 17.90 -5.62
N SER A 409 3.24 18.25 -4.87
CA SER A 409 3.56 19.64 -4.54
C SER A 409 4.20 20.39 -5.71
N LYS A 410 5.04 19.70 -6.51
CA LYS A 410 5.69 20.26 -7.71
C LYS A 410 4.70 20.46 -8.86
N SER A 411 3.82 19.50 -9.13
CA SER A 411 2.79 19.62 -10.19
C SER A 411 1.73 20.68 -9.89
N THR A 412 1.39 20.89 -8.62
CA THR A 412 0.52 22.01 -8.18
C THR A 412 1.17 23.37 -8.45
N GLY A 413 2.47 23.51 -8.18
CA GLY A 413 3.23 24.72 -8.50
C GLY A 413 3.30 24.99 -10.01
N ILE A 414 3.53 23.94 -10.82
CA ILE A 414 3.61 24.03 -12.29
C ILE A 414 2.27 24.46 -12.90
N PHE A 415 1.15 23.87 -12.47
CA PHE A 415 -0.19 24.21 -12.96
C PHE A 415 -0.60 25.67 -12.65
N LEU A 416 -0.29 26.14 -11.44
CA LEU A 416 -0.62 27.50 -11.01
C LEU A 416 0.29 28.56 -11.65
N ASN A 417 1.54 28.19 -11.95
CA ASN A 417 2.47 29.06 -12.67
C ASN A 417 2.04 29.22 -14.14
N ALA A 418 1.71 28.12 -14.82
CA ALA A 418 1.27 28.13 -16.22
C ALA A 418 -0.09 28.82 -16.43
N SER A 419 -0.98 28.78 -15.44
CA SER A 419 -2.26 29.50 -15.47
C SER A 419 -2.16 30.98 -15.07
N GLY A 420 -0.97 31.47 -14.68
CA GLY A 420 -0.74 32.87 -14.29
C GLY A 420 -1.34 33.27 -12.93
N ARG A 421 -1.66 32.31 -12.07
CA ARG A 421 -2.42 32.52 -10.82
C ARG A 421 -1.69 32.02 -9.57
N LEU A 422 -0.37 31.93 -9.66
CA LEU A 422 0.54 31.47 -8.60
C LEU A 422 0.37 32.24 -7.27
N GLU A 423 -0.05 33.51 -7.33
CA GLU A 423 -0.19 34.40 -6.17
C GLU A 423 -1.61 34.44 -5.56
N MET A 424 -2.55 33.61 -6.05
CA MET A 424 -3.95 33.58 -5.58
C MET A 424 -4.21 32.37 -4.64
N PRO A 425 -4.27 32.57 -3.31
CA PRO A 425 -4.32 31.45 -2.34
C PRO A 425 -5.60 30.59 -2.44
N GLU A 426 -6.71 31.19 -2.84
CA GLU A 426 -8.00 30.48 -3.02
C GLU A 426 -7.98 29.52 -4.22
N GLU A 427 -7.21 29.84 -5.27
CA GLU A 427 -7.06 28.98 -6.44
C GLU A 427 -6.04 27.87 -6.23
N GLN A 428 -5.05 28.12 -5.36
CA GLN A 428 -4.05 27.13 -4.96
C GLN A 428 -4.67 25.93 -4.23
N CYS A 429 -5.69 26.19 -3.38
CA CYS A 429 -6.47 25.15 -2.72
C CYS A 429 -7.35 24.33 -3.68
N ARG A 430 -7.72 24.90 -4.83
CA ARG A 430 -8.63 24.27 -5.82
C ARG A 430 -7.88 23.52 -6.92
N ALA A 431 -6.68 23.98 -7.29
CA ALA A 431 -5.76 23.25 -8.16
C ALA A 431 -5.37 21.88 -7.57
N THR A 432 -5.22 21.79 -6.25
CA THR A 432 -5.00 20.52 -5.53
C THR A 432 -6.17 19.52 -5.62
N THR A 433 -7.37 19.98 -6.02
CA THR A 433 -8.55 19.14 -6.28
C THR A 433 -8.67 18.73 -7.75
N LEU A 434 -8.22 19.59 -8.68
CA LEU A 434 -8.26 19.34 -10.13
C LEU A 434 -7.17 18.36 -10.60
N LEU A 435 -5.94 18.51 -10.10
CA LEU A 435 -4.79 17.69 -10.52
C LEU A 435 -5.00 16.16 -10.37
N PRO A 436 -5.59 15.65 -9.27
CA PRO A 436 -5.94 14.23 -9.15
C PRO A 436 -6.89 13.73 -10.24
N LYS A 437 -7.82 14.58 -10.72
CA LYS A 437 -8.74 14.24 -11.81
C LYS A 437 -8.04 14.18 -13.18
N LEU A 438 -6.94 14.91 -13.35
CA LEU A 438 -6.14 14.96 -14.58
C LEU A 438 -4.91 14.03 -14.57
N THR A 439 -4.64 13.35 -13.44
CA THR A 439 -3.41 12.57 -13.18
C THR A 439 -3.18 11.40 -14.16
N TYR A 440 -4.20 11.01 -14.93
CA TYR A 440 -4.11 9.92 -15.92
C TYR A 440 -4.02 10.43 -17.38
N LEU A 441 -4.01 11.75 -17.60
CA LEU A 441 -4.01 12.37 -18.92
C LEU A 441 -2.95 13.49 -18.96
N PRO A 442 -1.67 13.17 -19.26
CA PRO A 442 -0.58 14.14 -19.28
C PRO A 442 -0.87 15.35 -20.17
N LEU A 443 -1.54 15.13 -21.31
CA LEU A 443 -1.94 16.20 -22.24
C LEU A 443 -2.97 17.16 -21.61
N ALA A 444 -3.89 16.66 -20.78
CA ALA A 444 -4.89 17.48 -20.11
C ALA A 444 -4.31 18.35 -18.99
N ILE A 445 -3.21 17.91 -18.35
CA ILE A 445 -2.46 18.72 -17.38
C ILE A 445 -1.77 19.90 -18.06
N VAL A 446 -1.39 19.75 -19.34
CA VAL A 446 -0.74 20.80 -20.15
C VAL A 446 -1.77 21.71 -20.84
N GLN A 447 -2.93 21.19 -21.24
CA GLN A 447 -3.97 21.94 -21.95
C GLN A 447 -4.90 22.75 -21.03
N ALA A 448 -5.23 22.24 -19.84
CA ALA A 448 -6.11 22.96 -18.90
C ALA A 448 -5.54 24.34 -18.45
N PRO A 449 -4.23 24.50 -18.20
CA PRO A 449 -3.61 25.80 -17.94
C PRO A 449 -3.70 26.80 -19.09
N SER A 450 -3.86 26.35 -20.34
CA SER A 450 -4.00 27.22 -21.52
C SER A 450 -5.44 27.68 -21.77
N TYR A 451 -6.42 26.87 -21.38
CA TYR A 451 -7.85 27.20 -21.52
C TYR A 451 -8.33 28.28 -20.53
N ILE A 452 -7.88 28.19 -19.27
CA ILE A 452 -8.34 29.05 -18.16
C ILE A 452 -8.01 30.55 -18.37
N PRO A 453 -6.80 30.93 -18.84
CA PRO A 453 -6.48 32.32 -19.16
C PRO A 453 -7.21 32.82 -20.42
N THR A 454 -7.34 31.96 -21.43
CA THR A 454 -7.91 32.30 -22.75
C THR A 454 -9.42 32.57 -22.68
N THR A 455 -10.12 31.91 -21.75
CA THR A 455 -11.56 32.09 -21.54
C THR A 455 -11.92 33.07 -20.41
N GLN A 456 -10.92 33.63 -19.71
CA GLN A 456 -11.07 34.43 -18.48
C GLN A 456 -11.82 33.72 -17.33
N GLU A 457 -12.02 32.41 -17.42
CA GLU A 457 -12.75 31.64 -16.41
C GLU A 457 -11.89 31.38 -15.15
N THR A 458 -12.52 30.97 -14.05
CA THR A 458 -11.79 30.56 -12.83
C THR A 458 -11.52 29.06 -12.83
N VAL A 459 -10.51 28.59 -12.08
CA VAL A 459 -10.27 27.14 -11.86
C VAL A 459 -11.54 26.45 -11.32
N SER A 460 -12.40 27.22 -10.67
CA SER A 460 -13.68 26.75 -10.08
C SER A 460 -14.77 26.60 -11.13
N ALA A 461 -14.88 27.57 -12.05
CA ALA A 461 -15.78 27.47 -13.19
C ALA A 461 -15.38 26.31 -14.11
N TYR A 462 -14.09 26.06 -14.29
CA TYR A 462 -13.58 24.90 -15.03
C TYR A 462 -13.96 23.56 -14.37
N LEU A 463 -13.83 23.47 -13.04
CA LEU A 463 -14.29 22.30 -12.27
C LEU A 463 -15.82 22.12 -12.35
N GLU A 464 -16.60 23.20 -12.28
CA GLU A 464 -18.06 23.15 -12.45
C GLU A 464 -18.48 22.80 -13.89
N LEU A 465 -17.65 23.12 -14.90
CA LEU A 465 -17.86 22.71 -16.29
C LEU A 465 -17.57 21.21 -16.47
N MET A 466 -16.52 20.69 -15.84
CA MET A 466 -16.21 19.26 -15.82
C MET A 466 -17.28 18.42 -15.13
N ASP A 467 -17.93 18.96 -14.09
CA ASP A 467 -18.95 18.26 -13.32
C ASP A 467 -20.39 18.44 -13.88
N LYS A 468 -20.57 19.10 -15.04
CA LYS A 468 -21.86 19.24 -15.75
C LYS A 468 -22.15 18.05 -16.68
N SER A 469 -23.43 17.78 -16.95
CA SER A 469 -23.91 16.67 -17.78
C SER A 469 -23.28 16.63 -19.19
N GLU A 470 -23.02 15.42 -19.70
CA GLU A 470 -22.32 15.11 -20.97
C GLU A 470 -22.80 15.91 -22.20
N ASP A 471 -24.10 16.20 -22.30
CA ASP A 471 -24.69 16.97 -23.41
C ASP A 471 -24.13 18.41 -23.55
N LYS A 472 -23.70 19.02 -22.44
CA LYS A 472 -23.11 20.38 -22.47
C LYS A 472 -21.62 20.36 -22.84
N VAL A 473 -20.91 19.29 -22.47
CA VAL A 473 -19.50 19.10 -22.80
C VAL A 473 -19.33 18.83 -24.30
N SER A 474 -20.22 18.01 -24.88
CA SER A 474 -20.27 17.76 -26.34
C SER A 474 -20.50 19.03 -27.15
N LYS A 475 -21.42 19.91 -26.70
CA LYS A 475 -21.69 21.19 -27.35
C LYS A 475 -20.50 22.17 -27.27
N LEU A 476 -19.80 22.21 -26.15
CA LEU A 476 -18.60 23.05 -25.98
C LEU A 476 -17.43 22.57 -26.84
N LEU A 477 -17.23 21.25 -26.94
CA LEU A 477 -16.19 20.64 -27.79
C LEU A 477 -16.48 20.74 -29.28
N SER A 478 -17.73 21.05 -29.66
CA SER A 478 -18.12 21.34 -31.04
C SER A 478 -17.96 22.80 -31.45
N GLU A 479 -17.58 23.68 -30.52
CA GLU A 479 -17.28 25.09 -30.80
C GLU A 479 -15.80 25.24 -31.17
N ASP A 480 -15.56 25.63 -32.42
CA ASP A 480 -14.23 25.75 -33.01
C ASP A 480 -13.47 26.93 -32.38
N CYS A 481 -12.70 26.65 -31.33
CA CYS A 481 -11.83 27.64 -30.69
C CYS A 481 -10.56 27.78 -31.55
N GLY A 482 -10.65 28.63 -32.57
CA GLY A 482 -9.55 28.91 -33.48
C GLY A 482 -8.36 29.55 -32.76
N ASP A 483 -7.37 28.72 -32.39
CA ASP A 483 -6.05 29.20 -32.05
C ASP A 483 -5.21 29.32 -33.33
N TYR A 484 -5.19 30.53 -33.88
CA TYR A 484 -4.42 30.89 -35.08
C TYR A 484 -2.94 31.14 -34.79
N SER A 485 -2.43 30.81 -33.60
CA SER A 485 -1.03 31.04 -33.26
C SER A 485 -0.17 29.78 -33.34
N ARG A 486 0.34 29.56 -34.56
CA ARG A 486 1.56 28.80 -34.94
C ARG A 486 1.40 27.31 -35.23
N TYR A 487 0.82 27.04 -36.40
CA TYR A 487 1.45 26.12 -37.35
C TYR A 487 2.65 26.82 -38.00
N SER A 488 3.88 26.44 -37.67
CA SER A 488 5.00 26.55 -38.62
C SER A 488 5.25 25.17 -39.19
N ALA A 489 5.14 25.05 -40.50
CA ALA A 489 5.14 23.80 -41.27
C ALA A 489 6.47 23.02 -41.28
N GLU A 490 7.32 23.16 -40.26
CA GLU A 490 8.72 22.67 -40.28
C GLU A 490 9.07 21.69 -39.15
N THR A 491 8.19 21.48 -38.15
CA THR A 491 8.46 20.61 -36.98
C THR A 491 7.29 19.66 -36.68
N SER A 492 7.58 18.38 -36.42
CA SER A 492 6.57 17.39 -36.01
C SER A 492 6.00 17.77 -34.63
N PRO A 493 4.68 17.66 -34.38
CA PRO A 493 4.08 17.97 -33.08
C PRO A 493 4.65 17.14 -31.93
N ARG A 494 5.23 15.97 -32.23
CA ARG A 494 5.94 15.14 -31.23
C ARG A 494 7.27 15.75 -30.81
N LEU A 495 8.01 16.32 -31.76
CA LEU A 495 9.25 17.01 -31.46
C LEU A 495 8.99 18.27 -30.64
N GLU A 496 7.95 19.04 -30.97
CA GLU A 496 7.59 20.25 -30.21
C GLU A 496 7.21 19.92 -28.76
N ALA A 497 6.50 18.81 -28.54
CA ALA A 497 6.17 18.33 -27.20
C ALA A 497 7.42 17.90 -26.41
N GLU A 498 8.35 17.16 -27.04
CA GLU A 498 9.59 16.73 -26.40
C GLU A 498 10.52 17.92 -26.07
N LEU A 499 10.63 18.89 -26.98
CA LEU A 499 11.40 20.12 -26.75
C LEU A 499 10.80 20.99 -25.63
N SER A 500 9.47 21.12 -25.60
CA SER A 500 8.76 21.85 -24.54
C SER A 500 8.97 21.18 -23.18
N LEU A 501 8.98 19.84 -23.14
CA LEU A 501 9.26 19.08 -21.93
C LEU A 501 10.72 19.27 -21.49
N LEU A 502 11.68 19.20 -22.41
CA LEU A 502 13.10 19.42 -22.10
C LEU A 502 13.35 20.83 -21.55
N GLU A 503 12.77 21.86 -22.15
CA GLU A 503 12.90 23.24 -21.69
C GLU A 503 12.27 23.42 -20.29
N ALA A 504 11.18 22.69 -20.00
CA ALA A 504 10.59 22.66 -18.66
C ALA A 504 11.45 21.90 -17.62
N MET A 505 12.18 20.85 -18.05
CA MET A 505 13.06 20.07 -17.19
C MET A 505 14.39 20.77 -16.90
N TYR A 506 14.94 21.47 -17.90
CA TYR A 506 16.24 22.14 -17.86
C TYR A 506 16.11 23.63 -18.26
N PRO A 507 15.42 24.46 -17.46
CA PRO A 507 15.06 25.82 -17.83
C PRO A 507 16.28 26.74 -17.97
N GLY A 508 16.46 27.29 -19.17
CA GLY A 508 17.60 28.17 -19.50
C GLY A 508 18.91 27.43 -19.84
N ASN A 509 18.89 26.10 -19.85
CA ASN A 509 20.03 25.26 -20.19
C ASN A 509 19.93 24.65 -21.60
N ILE A 510 18.75 24.72 -22.23
CA ILE A 510 18.46 24.17 -23.56
C ILE A 510 18.27 25.30 -24.56
N THR A 511 18.86 25.16 -25.74
CA THR A 511 18.63 26.05 -26.89
C THR A 511 18.48 25.21 -28.14
N PHE A 512 17.38 25.38 -28.88
CA PHE A 512 17.10 24.66 -30.11
C PHE A 512 17.04 25.62 -31.31
N ASP A 513 17.81 25.35 -32.37
CA ASP A 513 17.72 26.05 -33.65
C ASP A 513 16.87 25.21 -34.62
N SER A 514 15.67 25.71 -34.94
CA SER A 514 14.74 25.01 -35.83
C SER A 514 15.24 24.88 -37.28
N ARG A 515 16.14 25.75 -37.74
CA ARG A 515 16.66 25.71 -39.11
C ARG A 515 17.76 24.69 -39.29
N SER A 516 18.68 24.59 -38.33
CA SER A 516 19.76 23.61 -38.37
C SER A 516 19.42 22.29 -37.66
N ARG A 517 18.28 22.26 -36.95
CA ARG A 517 17.83 21.18 -36.06
C ARG A 517 18.88 20.82 -35.01
N ASP A 518 19.62 21.82 -34.55
CA ASP A 518 20.65 21.66 -33.53
C ASP A 518 20.07 21.98 -32.14
N LEU A 519 20.28 21.06 -31.19
CA LEU A 519 19.94 21.21 -29.79
C LEU A 519 21.22 21.34 -28.97
N LEU A 520 21.40 22.49 -28.33
CA LEU A 520 22.48 22.77 -27.41
C LEU A 520 21.99 22.64 -25.97
N PHE A 521 22.71 21.86 -25.17
CA PHE A 521 22.56 21.77 -23.73
C PHE A 521 23.82 22.26 -23.02
N THR A 522 23.66 23.16 -22.05
CA THR A 522 24.74 23.67 -21.19
C THR A 522 24.33 23.53 -19.72
N PRO A 523 25.01 22.70 -18.90
CA PRO A 523 24.66 22.48 -17.50
C PRO A 523 24.71 23.77 -16.65
N SER A 524 23.78 23.92 -15.71
CA SER A 524 23.67 25.12 -14.84
C SER A 524 24.93 25.37 -14.01
N ASP A 525 25.58 24.27 -13.59
CA ASP A 525 26.70 24.28 -12.66
C ASP A 525 28.07 24.38 -13.37
N SER A 526 28.09 24.46 -14.71
CA SER A 526 29.35 24.50 -15.48
C SER A 526 29.26 25.41 -16.69
N GLN A 527 30.10 26.45 -16.71
CA GLN A 527 30.28 27.34 -17.87
C GLN A 527 31.23 26.76 -18.94
N ARG A 528 31.66 25.50 -18.80
CA ARG A 528 32.72 24.91 -19.63
C ARG A 528 32.35 23.60 -20.31
N SER A 529 31.31 22.90 -19.85
CA SER A 529 30.76 21.71 -20.51
C SER A 529 29.56 22.09 -21.39
N ALA A 530 29.46 21.43 -22.53
CA ALA A 530 28.37 21.64 -23.48
C ALA A 530 28.14 20.37 -24.30
N LEU A 531 26.88 20.09 -24.60
CA LEU A 531 26.44 19.03 -25.48
C LEU A 531 25.67 19.65 -26.64
N LEU A 532 26.10 19.37 -27.87
CA LEU A 532 25.44 19.80 -29.10
C LEU A 532 25.01 18.55 -29.87
N LEU A 533 23.70 18.41 -30.05
CA LEU A 533 23.06 17.35 -30.80
C LEU A 533 22.48 17.91 -32.09
N ARG A 534 22.49 17.12 -33.17
CA ARG A 534 21.74 17.39 -34.41
C ARG A 534 20.64 16.37 -34.55
N LEU A 535 19.41 16.84 -34.69
CA LEU A 535 18.24 15.98 -34.82
C LEU A 535 17.99 15.66 -36.31
N PRO A 536 17.92 14.37 -36.70
CA PRO A 536 17.52 13.99 -38.05
C PRO A 536 16.17 14.62 -38.44
N ASP A 537 15.95 14.87 -39.74
CA ASP A 537 14.71 15.50 -40.24
C ASP A 537 13.44 14.73 -39.85
N GLN A 538 13.57 13.42 -39.62
CA GLN A 538 12.46 12.53 -39.27
C GLN A 538 12.41 12.19 -37.77
N TYR A 539 13.21 12.82 -36.92
CA TYR A 539 13.16 12.63 -35.47
C TYR A 539 11.93 13.33 -34.86
N PRO A 540 11.19 12.71 -33.92
CA PRO A 540 11.46 11.42 -33.24
C PRO A 540 10.90 10.17 -33.94
N GLU A 541 10.26 10.28 -35.10
CA GLU A 541 9.65 9.12 -35.78
C GLU A 541 10.69 8.12 -36.32
N LYS A 542 11.82 8.60 -36.85
CA LYS A 542 12.94 7.82 -37.38
C LYS A 542 14.28 8.55 -37.21
N GLY A 543 15.31 7.76 -36.89
CA GLY A 543 16.66 8.26 -36.61
C GLY A 543 16.81 8.64 -35.14
N VAL A 544 18.07 8.74 -34.69
CA VAL A 544 18.43 9.13 -33.32
C VAL A 544 19.26 10.42 -33.37
N PRO A 545 19.30 11.21 -32.29
CA PRO A 545 20.11 12.43 -32.23
C PRO A 545 21.60 12.14 -32.48
N GLU A 546 22.23 12.92 -33.37
CA GLU A 546 23.65 12.80 -33.67
C GLU A 546 24.46 13.75 -32.76
N VAL A 547 25.51 13.24 -32.12
CA VAL A 547 26.40 14.08 -31.29
C VAL A 547 27.38 14.85 -32.18
N ILE A 548 27.19 16.16 -32.27
CA ILE A 548 28.06 17.09 -33.02
C ILE A 548 29.26 17.52 -32.18
N SER A 549 29.03 17.91 -30.92
CA SER A 549 30.06 18.27 -29.94
C SER A 549 29.63 17.83 -28.55
N ALA A 550 30.56 17.32 -27.73
CA ALA A 550 30.33 17.05 -26.32
C ALA A 550 31.63 17.29 -25.59
N CYS A 551 31.63 18.21 -24.61
CA CYS A 551 32.82 18.53 -23.82
C CYS A 551 32.51 18.40 -22.33
N ASP A 552 33.43 17.77 -21.59
CA ASP A 552 33.36 17.70 -20.13
C ASP A 552 33.80 19.02 -19.46
N ASN A 553 33.76 19.05 -18.12
CA ASN A 553 34.17 20.22 -17.33
C ASN A 553 35.65 20.63 -17.53
N SER A 554 36.47 19.71 -18.05
CA SER A 554 37.89 19.92 -18.36
C SER A 554 38.14 20.28 -19.84
N ARG A 555 37.10 20.48 -20.65
CA ARG A 555 37.14 20.67 -22.11
C ARG A 555 37.70 19.49 -22.90
N ASN A 556 37.70 18.29 -22.32
CA ASN A 556 38.02 17.10 -23.10
C ASN A 556 36.83 16.77 -24.01
N ASP A 557 37.13 16.33 -25.22
CA ASP A 557 36.12 15.82 -26.15
C ASP A 557 35.62 14.45 -25.66
N ILE A 558 34.33 14.37 -25.37
CA ILE A 558 33.67 13.15 -24.86
C ILE A 558 32.66 12.58 -25.84
N ARG A 559 32.67 13.05 -27.11
CA ARG A 559 31.70 12.62 -28.14
C ARG A 559 31.64 11.11 -28.32
N ASP A 560 32.78 10.44 -28.35
CA ASP A 560 32.84 9.00 -28.61
C ASP A 560 32.33 8.16 -27.44
N ARG A 561 32.22 8.73 -26.22
CA ARG A 561 31.54 8.09 -25.09
C ARG A 561 30.03 8.25 -25.18
N ILE A 562 29.58 9.48 -25.45
CA ILE A 562 28.14 9.78 -25.62
C ILE A 562 27.56 9.04 -26.84
N ARG A 563 28.27 8.98 -27.97
CA ARG A 563 27.85 8.22 -29.16
C ARG A 563 27.66 6.74 -28.84
N ARG A 564 28.59 6.11 -28.12
CA ARG A 564 28.47 4.71 -27.71
C ARG A 564 27.28 4.45 -26.79
N ALA A 565 26.98 5.39 -25.89
CA ALA A 565 25.81 5.29 -25.03
C ALA A 565 24.49 5.45 -25.82
N ILE A 566 24.45 6.37 -26.80
CA ILE A 566 23.32 6.55 -27.71
C ILE A 566 23.12 5.34 -28.62
N ASP A 567 24.20 4.72 -29.12
CA ASP A 567 24.13 3.50 -29.92
C ASP A 567 23.51 2.33 -29.11
N GLY A 568 23.72 2.31 -27.79
CA GLY A 568 23.07 1.37 -26.86
C GLY A 568 21.55 1.59 -26.70
N LEU A 569 21.07 2.82 -26.92
CA LEU A 569 19.64 3.14 -26.98
C LEU A 569 19.03 2.76 -28.36
N GLY A 570 19.87 2.66 -29.40
CA GLY A 570 19.48 2.52 -30.81
C GLY A 570 19.04 1.14 -31.28
N ALA A 571 19.22 0.07 -30.49
CA ALA A 571 18.69 -1.26 -30.85
C ALA A 571 17.16 -1.36 -30.68
N GLU A 572 16.54 -0.44 -29.92
CA GLU A 572 15.08 -0.33 -29.70
C GLU A 572 14.50 1.07 -30.02
N GLY A 573 15.35 2.06 -30.36
CA GLY A 573 15.04 3.50 -30.40
C GLY A 573 14.52 4.12 -31.71
N ILE A 574 14.09 3.34 -32.70
CA ILE A 574 13.40 3.91 -33.88
C ILE A 574 11.96 4.25 -33.47
N GLY A 575 11.64 5.55 -33.32
CA GLY A 575 10.30 6.04 -33.00
C GLY A 575 10.10 6.60 -31.58
N GLY A 576 11.18 6.77 -30.79
CA GLY A 576 11.14 7.20 -29.39
C GLY A 576 11.68 8.61 -29.15
N GLU A 577 11.16 9.24 -28.10
CA GLU A 577 11.61 10.53 -27.54
C GLU A 577 12.71 10.25 -26.51
N VAL A 578 13.97 10.54 -26.86
CA VAL A 578 15.17 10.13 -26.11
C VAL A 578 16.05 11.30 -25.65
N LEU A 579 15.69 12.55 -25.96
CA LEU A 579 16.54 13.71 -25.69
C LEU A 579 16.89 13.86 -24.20
N ASP A 580 15.93 13.60 -23.31
CA ASP A 580 16.16 13.67 -21.86
C ASP A 580 17.16 12.60 -21.39
N GLN A 581 17.04 11.38 -21.93
CA GLN A 581 17.97 10.30 -21.62
C GLN A 581 19.38 10.63 -22.09
N VAL A 582 19.52 11.26 -23.26
CA VAL A 582 20.82 11.70 -23.77
C VAL A 582 21.42 12.81 -22.91
N VAL A 583 20.60 13.75 -22.43
CA VAL A 583 21.03 14.80 -21.49
C VAL A 583 21.46 14.18 -20.16
N SER A 584 20.69 13.25 -19.60
CA SER A 584 21.02 12.53 -18.36
C SER A 584 22.33 11.74 -18.49
N ILE A 585 22.55 11.04 -19.61
CA ILE A 585 23.80 10.33 -19.89
C ILE A 585 24.98 11.29 -19.93
N PHE A 586 24.80 12.47 -20.55
CA PHE A 586 25.84 13.48 -20.58
C PHE A 586 26.14 14.05 -19.18
N GLU A 587 25.11 14.29 -18.36
CA GLU A 587 25.27 14.69 -16.96
C GLU A 587 25.98 13.61 -16.12
N ASP A 588 25.68 12.34 -16.34
CA ASP A 588 26.35 11.21 -15.69
C ASP A 588 27.82 11.07 -16.13
N GLU A 589 28.13 11.32 -17.41
CA GLU A 589 29.50 11.29 -17.94
C GLU A 589 30.36 12.45 -17.43
N ILE A 590 29.80 13.65 -17.26
CA ILE A 590 30.51 14.77 -16.62
C ILE A 590 30.59 14.60 -15.09
N SER A 591 29.73 13.76 -14.50
CA SER A 591 29.71 13.41 -13.07
C SER A 591 30.55 12.17 -12.73
N GLY A 592 30.97 11.39 -13.74
CA GLY A 592 31.94 10.29 -13.64
C GLY A 592 31.35 8.91 -13.30
N THR A 593 30.11 8.62 -13.67
CA THR A 593 29.35 7.46 -13.14
C THR A 593 28.88 6.40 -14.17
N ALA A 594 29.67 6.00 -15.19
CA ALA A 594 29.30 4.88 -16.07
C ALA A 594 30.46 4.02 -16.62
N SER A 595 30.37 2.67 -16.43
CA SER A 595 30.55 1.54 -17.38
C SER A 595 30.81 0.20 -16.60
N ASP A 596 30.33 -1.02 -16.92
CA ASP A 596 29.86 -1.64 -18.17
C ASP A 596 28.89 -2.82 -17.91
N LEU A 597 27.82 -2.90 -18.71
CA LEU A 597 27.12 -4.13 -19.11
C LEU A 597 26.89 -4.04 -20.62
N THR A 598 27.52 -4.90 -21.41
CA THR A 598 26.90 -5.75 -22.46
C THR A 598 27.94 -6.36 -23.41
N ALA A 599 27.97 -7.69 -23.51
CA ALA A 599 27.93 -8.44 -24.78
C ALA A 599 27.97 -9.98 -24.58
N CYS A 600 26.90 -10.64 -24.99
CA CYS A 600 26.83 -12.02 -25.52
C CYS A 600 26.45 -11.85 -27.02
N SER A 601 26.86 -12.58 -28.06
CA SER A 601 27.14 -14.02 -28.24
C SER A 601 27.47 -14.33 -29.73
N VAL A 602 28.01 -15.55 -30.00
CA VAL A 602 28.04 -16.38 -31.25
C VAL A 602 28.88 -15.88 -32.46
N GLY A 603 29.75 -16.61 -33.17
CA GLY A 603 30.26 -18.00 -33.18
C GLY A 603 30.88 -18.32 -34.57
N GLY A 604 31.93 -19.17 -34.66
CA GLY A 604 32.21 -19.99 -35.87
C GLY A 604 33.59 -19.95 -36.59
N SER A 605 34.45 -20.93 -36.24
CA SER A 605 35.32 -21.79 -37.10
C SER A 605 36.64 -21.34 -37.80
N LYS A 606 37.71 -22.00 -37.32
CA LYS A 606 38.80 -22.74 -38.01
C LYS A 606 39.98 -21.99 -38.67
N GLY A 607 41.18 -22.24 -38.12
CA GLY A 607 42.30 -22.78 -38.91
C GLY A 607 43.72 -22.21 -38.67
N LYS A 608 44.55 -23.02 -37.97
CA LYS A 608 46.02 -23.20 -38.06
C LYS A 608 46.98 -22.22 -37.31
N GLU A 609 47.52 -22.76 -36.21
CA GLU A 609 48.95 -23.06 -35.93
C GLU A 609 50.00 -22.39 -36.84
N GLN A 610 51.15 -21.87 -36.39
CA GLN A 610 51.96 -22.04 -35.18
C GLN A 610 53.06 -20.96 -35.24
N GLN A 611 53.37 -20.28 -34.13
CA GLN A 611 54.74 -20.24 -33.59
C GLN A 611 54.79 -19.49 -32.26
N ALA A 612 55.38 -20.16 -31.28
CA ALA A 612 55.44 -19.79 -29.88
C ALA A 612 56.45 -18.66 -29.62
N ALA A 613 56.01 -17.64 -28.89
CA ALA A 613 56.84 -16.83 -28.01
C ALA A 613 56.16 -16.84 -26.63
N ARG A 614 56.92 -17.26 -25.61
CA ARG A 614 56.52 -17.26 -24.20
C ARG A 614 56.49 -15.82 -23.71
N ASP A 615 55.40 -15.39 -23.08
CA ASP A 615 55.43 -14.26 -22.15
C ASP A 615 54.45 -14.46 -20.99
N GLN A 616 54.94 -14.12 -19.79
CA GLN A 616 54.36 -14.42 -18.49
C GLN A 616 53.35 -13.35 -18.07
N SER A 617 52.18 -13.77 -17.59
CA SER A 617 51.13 -12.93 -17.02
C SER A 617 51.33 -12.71 -15.51
N ALA A 618 51.17 -11.47 -15.05
CA ALA A 618 51.04 -11.11 -13.63
C ALA A 618 49.62 -10.56 -13.39
N GLY A 619 48.87 -11.18 -12.48
CA GLY A 619 47.45 -10.89 -12.18
C GLY A 619 47.23 -9.88 -11.05
N SER A 620 46.20 -9.04 -11.17
CA SER A 620 45.75 -8.12 -10.12
C SER A 620 44.80 -8.82 -9.13
N LEU A 621 45.01 -8.63 -7.83
CA LEU A 621 44.17 -9.15 -6.74
C LEU A 621 42.72 -8.60 -6.77
N PRO A 622 41.71 -9.37 -6.33
CA PRO A 622 40.33 -8.91 -6.23
C PRO A 622 40.18 -7.82 -5.15
N ARG A 623 39.50 -6.72 -5.50
CA ARG A 623 39.30 -5.55 -4.64
C ARG A 623 38.20 -5.83 -3.60
N SER A 624 38.49 -5.66 -2.31
CA SER A 624 37.54 -5.72 -1.20
C SER A 624 36.96 -4.35 -0.84
N ARG A 625 35.68 -4.32 -0.44
CA ARG A 625 34.96 -3.13 0.04
C ARG A 625 34.30 -3.41 1.39
N THR A 626 34.22 -2.39 2.23
CA THR A 626 33.47 -2.42 3.50
C THR A 626 32.59 -1.18 3.65
N VAL A 627 31.33 -1.39 4.05
CA VAL A 627 30.37 -0.32 4.31
C VAL A 627 29.74 -0.47 5.70
N ILE A 628 29.51 0.67 6.37
CA ILE A 628 28.73 0.77 7.61
C ILE A 628 27.50 1.60 7.34
N ILE A 629 26.34 1.02 7.60
CA ILE A 629 25.04 1.63 7.38
C ILE A 629 24.38 1.82 8.73
N TRP A 630 23.89 3.03 8.94
CA TRP A 630 23.08 3.42 10.08
C TRP A 630 21.63 3.63 9.66
N LEU A 631 20.73 3.15 10.51
CA LEU A 631 19.28 3.31 10.40
C LEU A 631 18.74 3.80 11.73
N HIS A 632 17.70 4.63 11.68
CA HIS A 632 16.97 5.03 12.88
C HIS A 632 16.43 3.79 13.62
N HIS A 633 15.87 2.83 12.88
CA HIS A 633 15.50 1.52 13.42
C HIS A 633 15.56 0.41 12.35
N LEU A 634 16.00 -0.79 12.74
CA LEU A 634 15.92 -2.02 11.94
C LEU A 634 15.09 -3.06 12.71
N LEU A 635 13.77 -2.87 12.77
CA LEU A 635 12.85 -3.71 13.58
C LEU A 635 12.01 -4.68 12.73
N ALA A 636 11.61 -4.25 11.53
CA ALA A 636 10.76 -5.04 10.63
C ALA A 636 11.45 -6.35 10.22
N THR A 637 10.79 -7.49 10.45
CA THR A 637 11.29 -8.83 10.09
C THR A 637 11.57 -8.98 8.60
N SER A 638 10.80 -8.32 7.73
CA SER A 638 11.04 -8.27 6.29
C SER A 638 12.36 -7.56 5.95
N LYS A 639 12.62 -6.40 6.57
CA LYS A 639 13.89 -5.66 6.39
C LYS A 639 15.08 -6.46 6.91
N ARG A 640 14.94 -7.08 8.08
CA ARG A 640 15.98 -7.94 8.67
C ARG A 640 16.32 -9.13 7.77
N LYS A 641 15.32 -9.80 7.20
CA LYS A 641 15.53 -10.90 6.25
C LYS A 641 16.27 -10.45 4.99
N LEU A 642 15.95 -9.27 4.45
CA LEU A 642 16.64 -8.72 3.28
C LEU A 642 18.07 -8.30 3.62
N ALA A 643 18.30 -7.75 4.81
CA ALA A 643 19.63 -7.34 5.27
C ALA A 643 20.62 -8.51 5.37
N VAL A 644 20.17 -9.70 5.78
CA VAL A 644 21.03 -10.88 6.00
C VAL A 644 21.08 -11.86 4.83
N ASN A 645 20.26 -11.68 3.79
CA ASN A 645 20.22 -12.58 2.62
C ASN A 645 20.41 -11.77 1.31
N PRO A 646 21.66 -11.57 0.84
CA PRO A 646 21.93 -10.95 -0.45
C PRO A 646 21.36 -11.78 -1.60
N THR A 647 20.71 -11.15 -2.58
CA THR A 647 20.15 -11.89 -3.72
C THR A 647 21.25 -12.47 -4.62
N ALA A 648 22.44 -11.86 -4.61
CA ALA A 648 23.61 -12.28 -5.39
C ALA A 648 24.40 -13.47 -4.80
N SER A 649 24.11 -13.94 -3.57
CA SER A 649 24.78 -15.12 -3.00
C SER A 649 24.11 -16.42 -3.46
N SER A 650 24.52 -16.94 -4.62
CA SER A 650 24.11 -18.27 -5.09
C SER A 650 24.80 -19.38 -4.27
N PRO A 651 24.13 -20.50 -3.94
CA PRO A 651 24.72 -21.61 -3.16
C PRO A 651 25.92 -22.32 -3.82
N ALA A 652 26.29 -21.92 -5.04
CA ALA A 652 27.33 -22.56 -5.86
C ALA A 652 28.70 -21.83 -5.83
N LEU A 653 28.84 -20.72 -5.08
CA LEU A 653 30.10 -19.98 -4.94
C LEU A 653 30.89 -20.46 -3.70
N SER A 654 32.21 -20.57 -3.83
CA SER A 654 33.10 -20.91 -2.71
C SER A 654 32.98 -19.91 -1.55
N PRO A 655 33.06 -20.34 -0.27
CA PRO A 655 32.92 -19.45 0.89
C PRO A 655 33.97 -18.31 0.95
N SER A 656 35.05 -18.39 0.16
CA SER A 656 36.06 -17.34 0.03
C SER A 656 35.63 -16.11 -0.79
N SER A 657 34.46 -16.14 -1.44
CA SER A 657 34.02 -15.11 -2.40
C SER A 657 32.59 -14.61 -2.16
N ALA A 658 32.13 -14.53 -0.91
CA ALA A 658 30.79 -14.07 -0.53
C ALA A 658 30.84 -12.89 0.45
N VAL A 659 29.76 -12.10 0.52
CA VAL A 659 29.63 -10.97 1.45
C VAL A 659 29.54 -11.49 2.87
N SER A 660 30.40 -11.00 3.75
CA SER A 660 30.34 -11.23 5.18
C SER A 660 29.78 -9.98 5.87
N GLY A 661 29.12 -10.15 7.01
CA GLY A 661 28.60 -8.97 7.70
C GLY A 661 27.90 -9.21 9.01
N ILE A 662 27.58 -8.11 9.67
CA ILE A 662 26.88 -8.11 10.94
C ILE A 662 25.75 -7.11 10.85
N THR A 663 24.57 -7.53 11.29
CA THR A 663 23.41 -6.65 11.44
C THR A 663 23.00 -6.63 12.90
N LYS A 664 22.79 -5.44 13.45
CA LYS A 664 22.24 -5.25 14.80
C LYS A 664 20.87 -4.57 14.65
N PRO A 665 19.78 -5.34 14.78
CA PRO A 665 18.42 -4.83 14.82
C PRO A 665 18.16 -3.85 15.95
N GLY A 666 17.04 -3.14 15.85
CA GLY A 666 16.59 -2.22 16.90
C GLY A 666 17.03 -0.79 16.66
N TYR A 667 17.22 -0.03 17.76
CA TYR A 667 17.56 1.39 17.75
C TYR A 667 18.96 1.61 18.37
N PRO A 668 19.90 2.24 17.66
CA PRO A 668 19.90 2.38 16.20
C PRO A 668 20.00 1.00 15.53
N GLY A 669 19.53 0.91 14.30
CA GLY A 669 19.74 -0.24 13.43
C GLY A 669 21.07 -0.09 12.73
N ILE A 670 21.95 -1.08 12.85
CA ILE A 670 23.32 -1.01 12.30
C ILE A 670 23.56 -2.19 11.38
N MET A 671 24.22 -1.96 10.25
CA MET A 671 24.60 -3.01 9.31
C MET A 671 26.04 -2.75 8.86
N VAL A 672 26.89 -3.76 8.96
CA VAL A 672 28.29 -3.72 8.52
C VAL A 672 28.47 -4.84 7.51
N PHE A 673 28.91 -4.51 6.30
CA PHE A 673 29.15 -5.48 5.23
C PHE A 673 30.57 -5.35 4.70
N SER A 674 31.23 -6.49 4.49
CA SER A 674 32.59 -6.57 3.97
C SER A 674 32.75 -7.78 3.06
N GLY A 675 33.45 -7.63 1.95
CA GLY A 675 33.69 -8.70 0.99
C GLY A 675 34.15 -8.18 -0.38
N PRO A 676 34.05 -9.01 -1.43
CA PRO A 676 34.26 -8.58 -2.81
C PRO A 676 33.41 -7.35 -3.15
N SER A 677 34.03 -6.33 -3.74
CA SER A 677 33.40 -5.00 -3.92
C SER A 677 32.11 -5.07 -4.74
N ASP A 678 32.12 -5.88 -5.79
CA ASP A 678 30.98 -6.15 -6.67
C ASP A 678 29.76 -6.70 -5.94
N LEU A 679 29.97 -7.63 -5.00
CA LEU A 679 28.90 -8.24 -4.22
C LEU A 679 28.39 -7.32 -3.12
N VAL A 680 29.28 -6.57 -2.46
CA VAL A 680 28.88 -5.55 -1.47
C VAL A 680 28.06 -4.45 -2.13
N ASP A 681 28.45 -4.01 -3.33
CA ASP A 681 27.73 -2.99 -4.10
C ASP A 681 26.38 -3.48 -4.64
N SER A 682 26.29 -4.74 -5.07
CA SER A 682 25.01 -5.35 -5.42
C SER A 682 24.06 -5.35 -4.23
N HIS A 683 24.52 -5.83 -3.07
CA HIS A 683 23.72 -5.88 -1.85
C HIS A 683 23.31 -4.49 -1.37
N LEU A 684 24.22 -3.51 -1.43
CA LEU A 684 23.92 -2.14 -1.04
C LEU A 684 22.89 -1.49 -1.98
N ARG A 685 22.96 -1.73 -3.30
CA ARG A 685 21.97 -1.24 -4.28
C ARG A 685 20.60 -1.85 -4.05
N GLU A 686 20.53 -3.15 -3.81
CA GLU A 686 19.29 -3.85 -3.45
C GLU A 686 18.64 -3.22 -2.22
N LEU A 687 19.42 -2.96 -1.17
CA LEU A 687 18.92 -2.34 0.05
C LEU A 687 18.52 -0.86 -0.14
N LYS A 688 19.27 -0.09 -0.93
CA LYS A 688 18.94 1.31 -1.26
C LYS A 688 17.64 1.42 -2.08
N ALA A 689 17.40 0.50 -3.01
CA ALA A 689 16.19 0.47 -3.84
C ALA A 689 14.89 0.30 -3.02
N LEU A 690 14.99 -0.21 -1.78
CA LEU A 690 13.85 -0.38 -0.88
C LEU A 690 13.43 0.92 -0.17
N ASN A 691 14.14 2.03 -0.37
CA ASN A 691 13.80 3.36 0.17
C ASN A 691 13.55 3.38 1.69
N TRP A 692 14.40 2.70 2.47
CA TRP A 692 14.25 2.65 3.94
C TRP A 692 14.50 4.03 4.57
N GLN A 693 13.61 4.43 5.48
CA GLN A 693 13.73 5.68 6.22
C GLN A 693 15.04 5.76 7.00
N ALA A 694 15.72 6.91 6.90
CA ALA A 694 16.98 7.20 7.57
C ALA A 694 18.12 6.20 7.27
N PHE A 695 18.14 5.61 6.07
CA PHE A 695 19.25 4.78 5.56
C PHE A 695 20.45 5.67 5.23
N GLN A 696 21.47 5.64 6.09
CA GLN A 696 22.67 6.47 5.95
C GLN A 696 23.91 5.58 5.92
N VAL A 697 24.64 5.61 4.81
CA VAL A 697 26.00 5.03 4.76
C VAL A 697 26.90 5.99 5.54
N ARG A 698 27.41 5.53 6.68
CA ARG A 698 28.23 6.31 7.62
C ARG A 698 29.72 6.10 7.43
N TYR A 699 30.09 4.98 6.83
CA TYR A 699 31.45 4.68 6.43
C TYR A 699 31.40 3.89 5.14
N ASP A 700 32.26 4.27 4.22
CA ASP A 700 32.48 3.56 2.98
C ASP A 700 33.99 3.54 2.70
N SER A 701 34.57 2.35 2.63
CA SER A 701 36.00 2.19 2.39
C SER A 701 36.44 2.70 1.01
N ASP A 702 35.51 2.85 0.05
CA ASP A 702 35.81 3.38 -1.28
C ASP A 702 35.66 4.92 -1.36
N GLU A 703 34.83 5.55 -0.53
CA GLU A 703 34.67 7.02 -0.52
C GLU A 703 35.72 7.73 0.37
N ASN A 704 36.20 7.08 1.43
CA ASN A 704 37.19 7.64 2.36
C ASN A 704 38.66 7.45 1.91
N ALA A 705 38.90 7.04 0.67
CA ALA A 705 40.24 6.81 0.14
C ALA A 705 40.95 8.14 -0.19
N GLY A 706 41.67 8.69 0.78
CA GLY A 706 42.77 9.64 0.52
C GLY A 706 43.87 8.97 -0.31
N GLN A 707 44.71 9.79 -0.96
CA GLN A 707 45.70 9.48 -2.01
C GLN A 707 46.83 8.46 -1.69
N GLU A 708 46.66 7.50 -0.79
CA GLU A 708 47.64 6.43 -0.55
C GLU A 708 47.01 5.06 -0.82
N GLU A 709 47.47 4.40 -1.90
CA GLU A 709 47.17 3.02 -2.29
C GLU A 709 47.78 2.00 -1.28
N GLN A 710 47.41 2.09 -0.01
CA GLN A 710 47.69 1.03 0.96
C GLN A 710 46.49 0.09 1.05
N GLU A 711 46.80 -1.20 0.87
CA GLU A 711 45.97 -2.40 0.95
C GLU A 711 44.58 -2.19 1.61
N ARG A 712 43.52 -2.20 0.79
CA ARG A 712 42.13 -2.23 1.26
C ARG A 712 41.83 -3.56 1.95
N ASP A 713 42.12 -3.63 3.24
CA ASP A 713 41.85 -4.82 4.05
C ASP A 713 40.35 -5.10 4.13
N GLU A 714 39.93 -6.27 3.61
CA GLU A 714 38.62 -6.85 3.90
C GLU A 714 38.45 -6.96 5.43
N TRP A 715 37.39 -6.39 6.00
CA TRP A 715 37.11 -6.55 7.42
C TRP A 715 36.82 -8.02 7.71
N ILE A 716 37.58 -8.58 8.65
CA ILE A 716 37.44 -9.95 9.10
C ILE A 716 36.55 -9.95 10.35
N PHE A 717 35.54 -10.81 10.33
CA PHE A 717 34.64 -11.04 11.45
C PHE A 717 34.97 -12.36 12.15
N SER A 718 34.53 -12.52 13.41
CA SER A 718 34.83 -13.71 14.20
C SER A 718 33.94 -14.91 13.83
N HIS A 719 32.80 -14.65 13.18
CA HIS A 719 31.93 -15.66 12.59
C HIS A 719 32.42 -16.14 11.21
N GLU A 720 31.76 -17.19 10.68
CA GLU A 720 32.09 -17.82 9.40
C GLU A 720 32.08 -16.83 8.23
N LYS A 721 33.17 -16.82 7.43
CA LYS A 721 33.31 -15.97 6.24
C LYS A 721 32.24 -16.32 5.19
N GLY A 722 31.68 -15.30 4.55
CA GLY A 722 30.62 -15.42 3.54
C GLY A 722 29.21 -15.47 4.13
N LYS A 723 29.06 -15.16 5.42
CA LYS A 723 27.78 -15.12 6.13
C LYS A 723 27.52 -13.74 6.70
N ILE A 724 26.25 -13.35 6.71
CA ILE A 724 25.79 -12.16 7.43
C ILE A 724 24.99 -12.63 8.65
N ILE A 725 25.38 -12.21 9.85
CA ILE A 725 24.72 -12.61 11.10
C ILE A 725 23.91 -11.46 11.72
N GLU A 726 22.90 -11.81 12.52
CA GLU A 726 22.15 -10.89 13.36
C GLU A 726 22.67 -10.98 14.80
N VAL A 727 22.96 -9.83 15.43
CA VAL A 727 23.44 -9.75 16.83
C VAL A 727 22.54 -8.82 17.66
N GLU A 728 22.45 -9.07 18.96
CA GLU A 728 21.47 -8.42 19.84
C GLU A 728 21.95 -7.08 20.40
N SER A 729 23.28 -6.86 20.46
CA SER A 729 23.85 -5.67 21.09
C SER A 729 25.00 -5.04 20.29
N MET A 730 25.25 -3.75 20.53
CA MET A 730 26.39 -3.04 19.93
C MET A 730 27.73 -3.64 20.40
N ALA A 731 27.78 -4.14 21.65
CA ALA A 731 28.97 -4.81 22.19
C ALA A 731 29.29 -6.09 21.42
N GLU A 732 28.29 -6.81 20.92
CA GLU A 732 28.48 -7.98 20.07
C GLU A 732 29.01 -7.62 18.69
N VAL A 733 28.54 -6.51 18.09
CA VAL A 733 29.11 -6.01 16.81
C VAL A 733 30.60 -5.71 16.98
N VAL A 734 30.98 -4.99 18.03
CA VAL A 734 32.38 -4.62 18.30
C VAL A 734 33.23 -5.85 18.63
N LYS A 735 32.69 -6.80 19.40
CA LYS A 735 33.39 -8.05 19.75
C LYS A 735 33.67 -8.90 18.51
N ASP A 736 32.77 -8.89 17.56
CA ASP A 736 32.84 -9.74 16.38
C ASP A 736 33.75 -9.18 15.27
N ILE A 737 34.02 -7.86 15.27
CA ILE A 737 35.09 -7.26 14.43
C ILE A 737 36.46 -7.67 14.98
N VAL A 738 37.29 -8.35 14.18
CA VAL A 738 38.54 -8.97 14.67
C VAL A 738 39.69 -7.97 14.84
N LYS A 739 39.89 -7.05 13.88
CA LYS A 739 40.99 -6.06 13.91
C LYS A 739 40.63 -4.88 14.81
N GLU A 740 41.51 -4.54 15.76
CA GLU A 740 41.27 -3.47 16.75
C GLU A 740 41.09 -2.09 16.09
N GLY A 741 41.84 -1.79 15.03
CA GLY A 741 41.68 -0.53 14.27
C GLY A 741 40.29 -0.38 13.63
N ASN A 742 39.69 -1.49 13.19
CA ASN A 742 38.35 -1.49 12.59
C ASN A 742 37.25 -1.27 13.64
N LYS A 743 37.48 -1.71 14.89
CA LYS A 743 36.54 -1.43 16.00
C LYS A 743 36.46 0.07 16.29
N GLN A 744 37.60 0.75 16.31
CA GLN A 744 37.65 2.19 16.53
C GLN A 744 36.96 2.95 15.39
N LEU A 745 37.26 2.61 14.13
CA LEU A 745 36.59 3.16 12.95
C LEU A 745 35.07 2.92 12.98
N PHE A 746 34.65 1.74 13.41
CA PHE A 746 33.24 1.42 13.56
C PHE A 746 32.55 2.32 14.59
N LEU A 747 33.13 2.46 15.79
CA LEU A 747 32.58 3.29 16.87
C LEU A 747 32.46 4.76 16.46
N GLU A 748 33.47 5.28 15.76
CA GLU A 748 33.46 6.63 15.19
C GLU A 748 32.36 6.81 14.15
N ALA A 749 32.23 5.87 13.20
CA ALA A 749 31.21 5.91 12.15
C ALA A 749 29.77 5.88 12.70
N VAL A 750 29.53 5.15 13.80
CA VAL A 750 28.20 5.10 14.44
C VAL A 750 27.96 6.23 15.46
N GLY A 751 28.93 7.12 15.67
CA GLY A 751 28.79 8.30 16.52
C GLY A 751 28.86 8.03 18.02
N VAL A 752 29.51 6.94 18.44
CA VAL A 752 29.76 6.60 19.85
C VAL A 752 31.16 7.08 20.22
N LYS A 753 31.25 8.07 21.11
CA LYS A 753 32.51 8.63 21.62
C LYS A 753 33.13 7.79 22.71
#